data_AF-A0A7C6Y795-F1
#
_entry.id   AF-A0A7C6Y795-F1
#
_cell.length_a   1.000
_cell.length_b   1.000
_cell.length_c   1.000
_cell.angle_alpha   90.00
_cell.angle_beta   90.00
_cell.angle_gamma   90.00
#
_symmetry.space_group_name_H-M   'P 1'
#
loop_
_entity.id
_entity.type
_entity.pdbx_description
1 polymer ?
#
loop_
_entity_poly.entity_id
_entity_poly.type
_entity_poly.pdbx_seq_one_letter_code
_entity_poly.pdbx_strand_id
1 'polypeptide(L)'
;MKKILLVIVFILGLIAFPALSGASYGWGFKRNSDHRTPDIGPYAQEIEGTSSYYVGPTDEKIIFLTFDAGYDNGVLPKILEVLAEKDVKSTFFVTGDFVERESNLVLDIAYQGHLLGNHTWSHKDITKLNDSELKSELEKVEEAYRKLTMQPLPKLFRPPSGQFNKESLLKVQKLGYLTFFWSLAYKDWETKNQKGEEHAYRSVMENLHNGAIILLHTVSEDNLKALPRIIDGIREEGYTIKNLDYFMKKHSSEKVAFGQLFCNLIENNLKKAYNVTHNESWSIMNTNLQINNLILLSIKRIGINGEGIGYYKRLAVFVEGALVGEEVEVRITDRKAKYAIGEITKIKKKSPKRIDPPYPILLECGGCTMQIMTYKEQLKQKKNMLMEAFKHYYRGNLAKTSFSNMIGAKDIWGYRNKTQLPVRHDGEKVVVGMYQHGTNRLIYLDDYPLETPLIQKVMKEILTYLTESSINIYNPRFRQGNLRNIVIRGFEETGEVQVTFVLIKKENRLLNILRQVIRIENVRSVNYTINSDPKSFETITGEIHTLAGEAKIKGKLGHLNFLISPTAFFQLNTRQALVLYDEIIKAADFKGHEKVLDLYCGIGSIGLYLAHLVEEVRGIDNNEENIKDATNFASINDIQNAKFYSGEILPFLYKFEKEGFIPDVLIVDPPRRGMELSILNYLQKSKIKKIIYVSCNPSTLTKNLDHLSRSYEINSVVPIDLFPNTPHVECVVLMSRK
;
A
#
# COMPACT_ATOMS: atom_id res chain seq x y z
N MET A 1 -32.02 -30.54 74.80
CA MET A 1 -31.54 -31.94 74.81
C MET A 1 -31.74 -32.55 73.43
N LYS A 2 -30.63 -33.09 72.85
CA LYS A 2 -30.53 -34.13 71.79
C LYS A 2 -31.15 -33.80 70.41
N LYS A 3 -30.32 -33.54 69.38
CA LYS A 3 -29.68 -34.50 68.43
C LYS A 3 -30.75 -35.28 67.62
N ILE A 4 -30.75 -35.26 66.28
CA ILE A 4 -29.89 -36.11 65.44
C ILE A 4 -29.74 -35.53 64.00
N LEU A 5 -28.56 -35.81 63.45
CA LEU A 5 -27.95 -35.45 62.17
C LEU A 5 -28.12 -36.60 61.12
N LEU A 6 -27.65 -36.38 59.88
CA LEU A 6 -27.31 -37.32 58.77
C LEU A 6 -28.46 -37.67 57.79
N VAL A 7 -28.36 -37.69 56.45
CA VAL A 7 -27.33 -37.40 55.40
C VAL A 7 -28.13 -37.11 54.13
N ILE A 8 -27.79 -36.08 53.33
CA ILE A 8 -27.99 -36.15 51.86
C ILE A 8 -26.73 -35.61 51.16
N VAL A 9 -26.27 -36.43 50.22
CA VAL A 9 -25.08 -36.36 49.37
C VAL A 9 -24.90 -34.99 48.69
N PHE A 10 -23.74 -34.35 48.89
CA PHE A 10 -23.30 -33.20 48.11
C PHE A 10 -22.71 -33.67 46.79
N ILE A 11 -23.44 -33.44 45.70
CA ILE A 11 -22.91 -33.56 44.34
C ILE A 11 -21.99 -32.35 44.08
N LEU A 12 -20.75 -32.64 43.70
CA LEU A 12 -19.78 -31.69 43.17
C LEU A 12 -20.33 -31.02 41.90
N GLY A 13 -21.01 -29.88 42.07
CA GLY A 13 -21.23 -28.92 41.02
C GLY A 13 -20.02 -27.98 40.94
N LEU A 14 -19.23 -28.11 39.88
CA LEU A 14 -18.32 -27.07 39.42
C LEU A 14 -19.14 -25.80 39.16
N ILE A 15 -19.24 -24.94 40.17
CA ILE A 15 -19.65 -23.56 39.99
C ILE A 15 -18.46 -22.88 39.34
N ALA A 16 -18.54 -22.71 38.02
CA ALA A 16 -17.74 -21.72 37.33
C ALA A 16 -18.06 -20.37 37.98
N PHE A 17 -17.10 -19.83 38.75
CA PHE A 17 -17.16 -18.45 39.17
C PHE A 17 -17.19 -17.59 37.90
N PRO A 18 -18.21 -16.73 37.71
CA PRO A 18 -18.08 -15.66 36.74
C PRO A 18 -16.88 -14.83 37.21
N ALA A 19 -15.88 -14.67 36.34
CA ALA A 19 -14.80 -13.72 36.60
C ALA A 19 -15.46 -12.35 36.87
N LEU A 20 -15.26 -11.83 38.07
CA LEU A 20 -15.73 -10.49 38.44
C LEU A 20 -15.10 -9.47 37.48
N SER A 21 -15.92 -8.80 36.68
CA SER A 21 -15.51 -7.57 36.01
C SER A 21 -15.23 -6.51 37.08
N GLY A 22 -13.98 -6.10 37.24
CA GLY A 22 -13.62 -5.01 38.16
C GLY A 22 -14.39 -3.73 37.84
N ALA A 23 -14.78 -2.98 38.87
CA ALA A 23 -15.47 -1.70 38.71
C ALA A 23 -14.65 -0.73 37.82
N SER A 24 -15.30 -0.07 36.86
CA SER A 24 -14.67 0.98 36.05
C SER A 24 -14.52 2.25 36.88
N TYR A 25 -13.33 2.85 36.84
CA TYR A 25 -13.04 4.13 37.47
C TYR A 25 -12.89 5.22 36.42
N GLY A 26 -13.41 6.42 36.72
CA GLY A 26 -13.03 7.65 36.00
C GLY A 26 -11.85 8.31 36.69
N TRP A 27 -10.79 8.63 35.95
CA TRP A 27 -9.60 9.27 36.50
C TRP A 27 -9.89 10.66 37.09
N GLY A 28 -9.32 10.93 38.25
CA GLY A 28 -9.43 12.21 38.94
C GLY A 28 -8.39 12.35 40.05
N PHE A 29 -8.26 13.56 40.59
CA PHE A 29 -7.36 13.87 41.70
C PHE A 29 -7.80 15.13 42.42
N LYS A 30 -7.30 15.32 43.64
CA LYS A 30 -7.52 16.56 44.39
C LYS A 30 -6.50 17.61 43.95
N ARG A 31 -6.99 18.71 43.38
CA ARG A 31 -6.15 19.88 43.09
C ARG A 31 -5.58 20.48 44.37
N ASN A 32 -4.40 21.06 44.27
CA ASN A 32 -3.78 21.83 45.35
C ASN A 32 -3.07 23.04 44.75
N SER A 33 -3.16 24.17 45.45
CA SER A 33 -2.49 25.43 45.10
C SER A 33 -1.11 25.57 45.76
N ASP A 34 -0.66 24.53 46.46
CA ASP A 34 0.63 24.52 47.16
C ASP A 34 1.78 24.06 46.25
N HIS A 35 1.52 23.93 44.95
CA HIS A 35 2.47 23.43 43.96
C HIS A 35 3.05 22.05 44.30
N ARG A 36 2.25 21.18 44.93
CA ARG A 36 2.60 19.79 45.29
C ARG A 36 1.98 18.78 44.32
N THR A 37 2.61 17.62 44.20
CA THR A 37 2.02 16.49 43.46
C THR A 37 0.65 16.13 44.04
N PRO A 38 -0.41 16.05 43.22
CA PRO A 38 -1.73 15.77 43.71
C PRO A 38 -1.89 14.31 44.17
N ASP A 39 -2.68 14.13 45.21
CA ASP A 39 -3.08 12.82 45.71
C ASP A 39 -4.17 12.22 44.82
N ILE A 40 -3.95 10.99 44.39
CA ILE A 40 -4.84 10.19 43.54
C ILE A 40 -5.69 9.19 44.35
N GLY A 41 -5.50 9.16 45.67
CA GLY A 41 -6.28 8.38 46.63
C GLY A 41 -6.44 6.91 46.21
N PRO A 42 -7.69 6.41 46.03
CA PRO A 42 -7.94 5.00 45.77
C PRO A 42 -7.37 4.50 44.43
N TYR A 43 -7.08 5.40 43.48
CA TYR A 43 -6.54 5.01 42.17
C TYR A 43 -5.10 4.48 42.26
N ALA A 44 -4.37 4.78 43.34
CA ALA A 44 -2.98 4.35 43.51
C ALA A 44 -2.84 2.81 43.39
N GLN A 45 -3.73 2.04 44.01
CA GLN A 45 -3.68 0.57 43.99
C GLN A 45 -4.00 -0.02 42.61
N GLU A 46 -4.83 0.68 41.82
CA GLU A 46 -5.24 0.25 40.49
C GLU A 46 -4.13 0.46 39.45
N ILE A 47 -3.35 1.53 39.59
CA ILE A 47 -2.21 1.81 38.70
C ILE A 47 -0.91 1.14 39.15
N GLU A 48 -0.78 0.81 40.44
CA GLU A 48 0.40 0.14 40.98
C GLU A 48 0.65 -1.22 40.31
N GLY A 49 1.89 -1.43 39.86
CA GLY A 49 2.29 -2.64 39.12
C GLY A 49 1.89 -2.63 37.64
N THR A 50 1.33 -1.53 37.13
CA THR A 50 1.06 -1.32 35.70
C THR A 50 2.07 -0.36 35.06
N SER A 51 2.14 -0.30 33.73
CA SER A 51 2.93 0.69 32.98
C SER A 51 2.24 2.06 32.88
N SER A 52 1.61 2.53 33.97
CA SER A 52 0.80 3.75 33.98
C SER A 52 1.47 4.89 34.75
N TYR A 53 1.36 6.11 34.21
CA TYR A 53 1.93 7.33 34.77
C TYR A 53 0.88 8.43 34.82
N TYR A 54 0.89 9.21 35.90
CA TYR A 54 0.08 10.43 36.01
C TYR A 54 0.92 11.66 36.37
N VAL A 55 2.12 11.43 36.91
CA VAL A 55 3.13 12.43 37.23
C VAL A 55 4.50 11.89 36.80
N GLY A 56 5.41 12.78 36.40
CA GLY A 56 6.81 12.50 36.13
C GLY A 56 7.70 12.67 37.37
N PRO A 57 9.02 12.89 37.19
CA PRO A 57 9.97 13.07 38.28
C PRO A 57 9.58 14.28 39.14
N THR A 58 9.42 14.06 40.43
CA THR A 58 9.02 15.10 41.40
C THR A 58 10.21 15.84 42.01
N ASP A 59 11.42 15.33 41.81
CA ASP A 59 12.70 15.90 42.22
C ASP A 59 13.33 16.82 41.16
N GLU A 60 12.79 16.84 39.94
CA GLU A 60 13.22 17.71 38.85
C GLU A 60 12.17 18.77 38.52
N LYS A 61 12.59 20.00 38.19
CA LYS A 61 11.71 21.04 37.65
C LYS A 61 11.40 20.77 36.17
N ILE A 62 10.66 19.69 35.89
CA ILE A 62 10.22 19.29 34.55
C ILE A 62 8.69 19.27 34.50
N ILE A 63 8.13 19.70 33.37
CA ILE A 63 6.69 19.64 33.07
C ILE A 63 6.48 18.96 31.72
N PHE A 64 5.40 18.20 31.61
CA PHE A 64 4.97 17.56 30.37
C PHE A 64 3.69 18.20 29.88
N LEU A 65 3.78 19.01 28.82
CA LEU A 65 2.62 19.58 28.16
C LEU A 65 2.05 18.54 27.19
N THR A 66 0.79 18.14 27.35
CA THR A 66 0.12 17.15 26.49
C THR A 66 -1.28 17.60 26.09
N PHE A 67 -1.75 17.05 24.97
CA PHE A 67 -3.04 17.40 24.39
C PHE A 67 -3.88 16.18 24.01
N ASP A 68 -5.20 16.30 24.15
CA ASP A 68 -6.15 15.35 23.56
C ASP A 68 -6.80 15.96 22.30
N ALA A 69 -6.84 15.17 21.23
CA ALA A 69 -7.33 15.56 19.91
C ALA A 69 -8.25 14.47 19.33
N GLY A 70 -9.55 14.62 19.58
CA GLY A 70 -10.60 13.75 19.03
C GLY A 70 -11.30 14.30 17.78
N TYR A 71 -11.25 15.61 17.58
CA TYR A 71 -11.73 16.35 16.40
C TYR A 71 -11.08 17.74 16.39
N ASP A 72 -11.09 18.44 15.25
CA ASP A 72 -10.64 19.83 15.15
C ASP A 72 -11.79 20.79 14.84
N ASN A 73 -11.70 22.01 15.36
CA ASN A 73 -12.62 23.12 15.10
C ASN A 73 -11.89 24.38 14.59
N GLY A 74 -10.66 24.23 14.08
CA GLY A 74 -9.80 25.31 13.60
C GLY A 74 -8.87 25.91 14.66
N VAL A 75 -8.83 25.35 15.87
CA VAL A 75 -7.98 25.82 16.97
C VAL A 75 -6.62 25.14 16.97
N LEU A 76 -6.55 23.85 16.64
CA LEU A 76 -5.29 23.08 16.65
C LEU A 76 -4.18 23.69 15.77
N PRO A 77 -4.44 24.14 14.52
CA PRO A 77 -3.38 24.75 13.70
C PRO A 77 -2.69 25.93 14.41
N LYS A 78 -3.47 26.76 15.11
CA LYS A 78 -2.97 27.93 15.84
C LYS A 78 -2.24 27.53 17.12
N ILE A 79 -2.65 26.45 17.78
CA ILE A 79 -1.89 25.86 18.89
C ILE A 79 -0.52 25.43 18.41
N LEU A 80 -0.41 24.80 17.23
CA LEU A 80 0.87 24.39 16.65
C LEU A 80 1.75 25.60 16.31
N GLU A 81 1.18 26.69 15.79
CA GLU A 81 1.90 27.96 15.57
C GLU A 81 2.52 28.47 16.88
N VAL A 82 1.74 28.54 17.97
CA VAL A 82 2.23 28.98 19.28
C VAL A 82 3.34 28.06 19.81
N LEU A 83 3.18 26.73 19.69
CA LEU A 83 4.20 25.78 20.13
C LEU A 83 5.49 25.90 19.33
N ALA A 84 5.40 26.17 18.02
CA ALA A 84 6.54 26.42 17.16
C ALA A 84 7.24 27.74 17.50
N GLU A 85 6.49 28.83 17.67
CA GLU A 85 7.00 30.15 18.08
C GLU A 85 7.72 30.09 19.43
N LYS A 86 7.19 29.29 20.36
CA LYS A 86 7.77 29.12 21.69
C LYS A 86 8.85 28.03 21.76
N ASP A 87 9.15 27.32 20.67
CA ASP A 87 10.07 26.18 20.63
C ASP A 87 9.77 25.14 21.72
N VAL A 88 8.51 24.66 21.76
CA VAL A 88 8.05 23.62 22.69
C VAL A 88 7.64 22.38 21.91
N LYS A 89 8.15 21.22 22.30
CA LYS A 89 7.66 19.93 21.79
C LYS A 89 6.70 19.29 22.79
N SER A 90 5.50 18.94 22.32
CA SER A 90 4.43 18.37 23.12
C SER A 90 4.07 16.93 22.68
N THR A 91 3.09 16.31 23.34
CA THR A 91 2.53 14.99 22.98
C THR A 91 1.02 15.10 22.77
N PHE A 92 0.52 14.60 21.65
CA PHE A 92 -0.89 14.64 21.25
C PHE A 92 -1.47 13.23 21.23
N PHE A 93 -2.52 12.97 22.01
CA PHE A 93 -3.26 11.72 21.97
C PHE A 93 -4.42 11.85 20.97
N VAL A 94 -4.37 11.05 19.91
CA VAL A 94 -5.29 11.14 18.76
C VAL A 94 -6.18 9.91 18.65
N THR A 95 -7.43 10.13 18.22
CA THR A 95 -8.33 9.03 17.85
C THR A 95 -8.05 8.55 16.43
N GLY A 96 -8.52 7.34 16.10
CA GLY A 96 -8.37 6.79 14.74
C GLY A 96 -9.07 7.61 13.66
N ASP A 97 -10.32 8.02 13.94
CA ASP A 97 -11.09 8.91 13.05
C ASP A 97 -10.36 10.24 12.80
N PHE A 98 -9.71 10.81 13.83
CA PHE A 98 -8.91 12.02 13.68
C PHE A 98 -7.72 11.82 12.72
N VAL A 99 -7.03 10.68 12.82
CA VAL A 99 -5.90 10.36 11.91
C VAL A 99 -6.36 10.27 10.45
N GLU A 100 -7.54 9.71 10.19
CA GLU A 100 -8.07 9.59 8.83
C GLU A 100 -8.58 10.92 8.28
N ARG A 101 -9.41 11.64 9.04
CA ARG A 101 -10.06 12.87 8.54
C ARG A 101 -9.10 14.05 8.51
N GLU A 102 -8.28 14.19 9.55
CA GLU A 102 -7.39 15.33 9.76
C GLU A 102 -5.92 14.96 9.47
N SER A 103 -5.70 14.10 8.46
CA SER A 103 -4.38 13.59 8.08
C SER A 103 -3.31 14.67 7.91
N ASN A 104 -3.66 15.85 7.40
CA ASN A 104 -2.72 16.96 7.27
C ASN A 104 -2.27 17.51 8.65
N LEU A 105 -3.20 17.65 9.61
CA LEU A 105 -2.88 18.12 10.96
C LEU A 105 -2.06 17.08 11.73
N VAL A 106 -2.32 15.79 11.52
CA VAL A 106 -1.48 14.72 12.08
C VAL A 106 -0.06 14.78 11.52
N LEU A 107 0.11 15.09 10.24
CA LEU A 107 1.41 15.31 9.65
C LEU A 107 2.08 16.60 10.13
N ASP A 108 1.33 17.68 10.35
CA ASP A 108 1.85 18.89 11.01
C ASP A 108 2.42 18.58 12.39
N ILE A 109 1.63 17.91 13.23
CA ILE A 109 2.05 17.52 14.59
C ILE A 109 3.37 16.76 14.53
N ALA A 110 3.42 15.71 13.70
CA ALA A 110 4.58 14.85 13.62
C ALA A 110 5.80 15.56 13.00
N TYR A 111 5.59 16.37 11.96
CA TYR A 111 6.66 17.09 11.27
C TYR A 111 7.30 18.18 12.14
N GLN A 112 6.48 18.86 12.95
CA GLN A 112 6.97 19.82 13.93
C GLN A 112 7.69 19.15 15.10
N GLY A 113 7.86 17.82 15.09
CA GLY A 113 8.62 17.07 16.08
C GLY A 113 7.87 16.82 17.39
N HIS A 114 6.54 16.96 17.39
CA HIS A 114 5.71 16.52 18.51
C HIS A 114 5.51 15.01 18.47
N LEU A 115 5.18 14.43 19.62
CA LEU A 115 4.83 13.01 19.71
C LEU A 115 3.34 12.81 19.50
N LEU A 116 2.99 11.65 18.94
CA LEU A 116 1.63 11.18 18.88
C LEU A 116 1.45 9.94 19.74
N GLY A 117 0.37 9.92 20.51
CA GLY A 117 -0.08 8.80 21.32
C GLY A 117 -1.46 8.32 20.88
N ASN A 118 -1.80 7.09 21.27
CA ASN A 118 -3.04 6.43 20.92
C ASN A 118 -4.16 6.81 21.89
N HIS A 119 -5.32 7.20 21.36
CA HIS A 119 -6.54 7.50 22.13
C HIS A 119 -7.73 6.61 21.71
N THR A 120 -7.44 5.38 21.27
CA THR A 120 -8.35 4.40 20.62
C THR A 120 -8.91 4.86 19.28
N TRP A 121 -9.39 3.92 18.47
CA TRP A 121 -9.99 4.25 17.17
C TRP A 121 -11.27 5.07 17.32
N SER A 122 -12.19 4.59 18.16
CA SER A 122 -13.56 5.10 18.27
C SER A 122 -13.89 5.76 19.62
N HIS A 123 -12.87 6.12 20.40
CA HIS A 123 -13.01 6.76 21.71
C HIS A 123 -13.84 5.91 22.70
N LYS A 124 -13.72 4.59 22.62
CA LYS A 124 -14.45 3.65 23.48
C LYS A 124 -13.81 3.51 24.85
N ASP A 125 -14.66 3.31 25.85
CA ASP A 125 -14.28 2.92 27.20
C ASP A 125 -13.63 1.53 27.20
N ILE A 126 -12.33 1.48 27.51
CA ILE A 126 -11.52 0.26 27.44
C ILE A 126 -11.90 -0.79 28.48
N THR A 127 -12.62 -0.42 29.55
CA THR A 127 -13.07 -1.38 30.57
C THR A 127 -14.18 -2.30 30.07
N LYS A 128 -14.85 -1.90 28.97
CA LYS A 128 -15.95 -2.64 28.35
C LYS A 128 -15.51 -3.49 27.17
N LEU A 129 -14.24 -3.39 26.76
CA LEU A 129 -13.72 -4.09 25.60
C LEU A 129 -13.10 -5.43 26.02
N ASN A 130 -13.36 -6.47 25.23
CA ASN A 130 -12.58 -7.69 25.33
C ASN A 130 -11.19 -7.53 24.68
N ASP A 131 -10.31 -8.51 24.88
CA ASP A 131 -8.91 -8.44 24.43
C ASP A 131 -8.76 -8.23 22.92
N SER A 132 -9.64 -8.84 22.11
CA SER A 132 -9.64 -8.69 20.65
C SER A 132 -10.11 -7.30 20.22
N GLU A 133 -11.17 -6.79 20.86
CA GLU A 133 -11.70 -5.46 20.58
C GLU A 133 -10.71 -4.37 20.97
N LEU A 134 -10.12 -4.45 22.18
CA LEU A 134 -9.11 -3.51 22.65
C LEU A 134 -7.89 -3.51 21.71
N LYS A 135 -7.39 -4.70 21.36
CA LYS A 135 -6.28 -4.82 20.40
C LYS A 135 -6.63 -4.19 19.06
N SER A 136 -7.82 -4.46 18.52
CA SER A 136 -8.29 -3.85 17.27
C SER A 136 -8.41 -2.32 17.37
N GLU A 137 -8.94 -1.77 18.47
CA GLU A 137 -9.06 -0.32 18.67
C GLU A 137 -7.68 0.37 18.68
N LEU A 138 -6.64 -0.29 19.20
CA LEU A 138 -5.29 0.27 19.24
C LEU A 138 -4.54 0.08 17.91
N GLU A 139 -4.54 -1.13 17.36
CA GLU A 139 -3.78 -1.46 16.14
C GLU A 139 -4.27 -0.71 14.90
N LYS A 140 -5.57 -0.39 14.81
CA LYS A 140 -6.08 0.42 13.68
C LYS A 140 -5.50 1.83 13.68
N VAL A 141 -5.35 2.45 14.86
CA VAL A 141 -4.71 3.78 14.98
C VAL A 141 -3.24 3.69 14.58
N GLU A 142 -2.53 2.64 15.01
CA GLU A 142 -1.14 2.39 14.60
C GLU A 142 -1.01 2.21 13.09
N GLU A 143 -1.92 1.46 12.47
CA GLU A 143 -1.91 1.22 11.04
C GLU A 143 -2.21 2.50 10.24
N ALA A 144 -3.22 3.28 10.65
CA ALA A 144 -3.55 4.55 10.02
C ALA A 144 -2.38 5.54 10.13
N TYR A 145 -1.79 5.67 11.32
CA TYR A 145 -0.62 6.52 11.54
C TYR A 145 0.58 6.04 10.70
N ARG A 146 0.84 4.72 10.65
CA ARG A 146 1.94 4.15 9.86
C ARG A 146 1.74 4.36 8.36
N LYS A 147 0.51 4.22 7.86
CA LYS A 147 0.17 4.51 6.46
C LYS A 147 0.41 5.97 6.13
N LEU A 148 0.05 6.87 7.04
CA LEU A 148 0.13 8.31 6.84
C LEU A 148 1.56 8.85 6.94
N THR A 149 2.28 8.50 8.01
CA THR A 149 3.59 9.08 8.34
C THR A 149 4.78 8.24 7.87
N MET A 150 4.53 6.99 7.46
CA MET A 150 5.55 5.96 7.21
C MET A 150 6.41 5.64 8.44
N GLN A 151 5.90 5.91 9.65
CA GLN A 151 6.58 5.65 10.91
C GLN A 151 5.73 4.79 11.85
N PRO A 152 6.36 3.98 12.72
CA PRO A 152 5.62 3.34 13.79
C PRO A 152 5.08 4.41 14.76
N LEU A 153 3.83 4.25 15.21
CA LEU A 153 3.28 5.09 16.27
C LEU A 153 4.02 4.77 17.59
N PRO A 154 4.53 5.77 18.32
CA PRO A 154 5.04 5.55 19.67
C PRO A 154 3.99 4.83 20.54
N LYS A 155 4.42 3.85 21.33
CA LYS A 155 3.54 3.07 22.20
C LYS A 155 3.18 3.85 23.47
N LEU A 156 2.61 5.04 23.28
CA LEU A 156 2.03 5.91 24.30
C LEU A 156 0.51 5.83 24.17
N PHE A 157 -0.21 5.67 25.28
CA PHE A 157 -1.66 5.54 25.27
C PHE A 157 -2.30 6.41 26.35
N ARG A 158 -3.47 6.99 26.06
CA ARG A 158 -4.32 7.65 27.05
C ARG A 158 -5.73 7.06 26.98
N PRO A 159 -6.32 6.59 28.10
CA PRO A 159 -7.66 6.04 28.11
C PRO A 159 -8.71 7.11 27.77
N PRO A 160 -9.65 6.85 26.84
CA PRO A 160 -10.80 7.72 26.58
C PRO A 160 -11.57 8.06 27.85
N SER A 161 -11.85 9.35 28.05
CA SER A 161 -12.51 9.89 29.25
C SER A 161 -11.83 9.52 30.59
N GLY A 162 -10.56 9.09 30.56
CA GLY A 162 -9.85 8.58 31.73
C GLY A 162 -10.47 7.33 32.35
N GLN A 163 -11.25 6.54 31.61
CA GLN A 163 -11.91 5.33 32.14
C GLN A 163 -10.94 4.14 32.18
N PHE A 164 -10.82 3.48 33.33
CA PHE A 164 -9.88 2.36 33.51
C PHE A 164 -10.25 1.44 34.68
N ASN A 165 -9.63 0.27 34.71
CA ASN A 165 -9.45 -0.57 35.89
C ASN A 165 -8.09 -1.29 35.75
N LYS A 166 -7.57 -1.92 36.82
CA LYS A 166 -6.27 -2.60 36.75
C LYS A 166 -6.18 -3.64 35.63
N GLU A 167 -7.27 -4.36 35.38
CA GLU A 167 -7.32 -5.38 34.32
C GLU A 167 -7.11 -4.76 32.93
N SER A 168 -7.82 -3.67 32.60
CA SER A 168 -7.70 -3.01 31.30
C SER A 168 -6.31 -2.38 31.11
N LEU A 169 -5.73 -1.82 32.16
CA LEU A 169 -4.36 -1.30 32.15
C LEU A 169 -3.32 -2.39 31.86
N LEU A 170 -3.46 -3.56 32.50
CA LEU A 170 -2.57 -4.70 32.25
C LEU A 170 -2.72 -5.25 30.82
N LYS A 171 -3.92 -5.20 30.23
CA LYS A 171 -4.14 -5.57 28.82
C LYS A 171 -3.42 -4.61 27.88
N VAL A 172 -3.53 -3.31 28.11
CA VAL A 172 -2.82 -2.27 27.35
C VAL A 172 -1.30 -2.44 27.50
N GLN A 173 -0.80 -2.71 28.70
CA GLN A 173 0.61 -2.98 28.96
C GLN A 173 1.13 -4.21 28.19
N LYS A 174 0.34 -5.30 28.13
CA LYS A 174 0.70 -6.50 27.35
C LYS A 174 0.87 -6.21 25.85
N LEU A 175 0.22 -5.17 25.33
CA LEU A 175 0.37 -4.70 23.95
C LEU A 175 1.57 -3.74 23.77
N GLY A 176 2.37 -3.53 24.83
CA GLY A 176 3.60 -2.75 24.82
C GLY A 176 3.42 -1.25 25.10
N TYR A 177 2.24 -0.82 25.52
CA TYR A 177 1.92 0.58 25.75
C TYR A 177 2.31 1.08 27.14
N LEU A 178 2.79 2.32 27.20
CA LEU A 178 2.84 3.13 28.41
C LEU A 178 1.56 3.95 28.49
N THR A 179 0.83 3.85 29.60
CA THR A 179 -0.44 4.56 29.81
C THR A 179 -0.21 5.88 30.52
N PHE A 180 -0.79 6.98 30.03
CA PHE A 180 -0.64 8.31 30.60
C PHE A 180 -1.98 8.93 30.98
N PHE A 181 -2.12 9.15 32.28
CA PHE A 181 -3.10 10.05 32.86
C PHE A 181 -2.51 11.46 33.01
N TRP A 182 -3.10 12.28 33.87
CA TRP A 182 -2.68 13.66 34.11
C TRP A 182 -2.76 13.98 35.61
N SER A 183 -1.82 14.80 36.05
CA SER A 183 -1.81 15.41 37.39
C SER A 183 -2.25 16.88 37.34
N LEU A 184 -2.47 17.43 36.15
CA LEU A 184 -2.98 18.78 35.94
C LEU A 184 -3.93 18.79 34.74
N ALA A 185 -5.19 19.13 34.98
CA ALA A 185 -6.17 19.40 33.93
C ALA A 185 -7.29 20.25 34.48
N TYR A 186 -8.02 20.91 33.58
CA TYR A 186 -9.25 21.59 33.90
C TYR A 186 -10.31 21.39 32.82
N LYS A 187 -11.51 21.89 33.08
CA LYS A 187 -12.65 21.67 32.20
C LYS A 187 -12.58 22.65 31.04
N ASP A 188 -11.90 22.25 29.98
CA ASP A 188 -11.58 23.06 28.80
C ASP A 188 -12.22 22.54 27.51
N TRP A 189 -12.71 21.30 27.49
CA TRP A 189 -13.33 20.66 26.31
C TRP A 189 -14.75 21.16 25.99
N GLU A 190 -15.40 21.93 26.87
CA GLU A 190 -16.73 22.52 26.62
C GLU A 190 -16.62 23.81 25.81
N THR A 191 -16.62 23.67 24.49
CA THR A 191 -16.43 24.80 23.55
C THR A 191 -17.51 25.88 23.63
N LYS A 192 -18.70 25.56 24.16
CA LYS A 192 -19.81 26.51 24.36
C LYS A 192 -19.78 27.23 25.71
N ASN A 193 -18.89 26.86 26.63
CA ASN A 193 -18.85 27.37 28.00
C ASN A 193 -17.41 27.70 28.43
N GLN A 194 -16.67 28.37 27.54
CA GLN A 194 -15.32 28.87 27.77
C GLN A 194 -15.38 30.08 28.71
N LYS A 195 -14.39 30.22 29.61
CA LYS A 195 -14.35 31.21 30.70
C LYS A 195 -13.32 32.32 30.49
N GLY A 196 -12.61 32.30 29.36
CA GLY A 196 -11.61 33.28 28.98
C GLY A 196 -10.18 32.84 29.28
N GLU A 197 -9.25 33.46 28.56
CA GLU A 197 -7.80 33.25 28.63
C GLU A 197 -7.25 33.26 30.07
N GLU A 198 -7.68 34.24 30.88
CA GLU A 198 -7.18 34.39 32.25
C GLU A 198 -7.57 33.22 33.15
N HIS A 199 -8.74 32.62 32.91
CA HIS A 199 -9.16 31.42 33.65
C HIS A 199 -8.30 30.22 33.28
N ALA A 200 -7.99 30.05 31.99
CA ALA A 200 -7.11 28.99 31.50
C ALA A 200 -5.69 29.14 32.07
N TYR A 201 -5.13 30.35 31.99
CA TYR A 201 -3.81 30.68 32.54
C TYR A 201 -3.72 30.34 34.02
N ARG A 202 -4.63 30.85 34.86
CA ARG A 202 -4.64 30.57 36.30
C ARG A 202 -4.85 29.10 36.62
N SER A 203 -5.75 28.43 35.90
CA SER A 203 -6.02 27.00 36.10
C SER A 203 -4.77 26.14 35.91
N VAL A 204 -3.87 26.53 35.01
CA VAL A 204 -2.58 25.87 34.84
C VAL A 204 -1.56 26.36 35.87
N MET A 205 -1.30 27.67 35.92
CA MET A 205 -0.19 28.23 36.68
C MET A 205 -0.33 28.01 38.19
N GLU A 206 -1.52 28.16 38.77
CA GLU A 206 -1.77 27.98 40.21
C GLU A 206 -1.65 26.50 40.66
N ASN A 207 -1.61 25.55 39.73
CA ASN A 207 -1.56 24.11 40.03
C ASN A 207 -0.26 23.44 39.55
N LEU A 208 0.72 24.22 39.05
CA LEU A 208 2.01 23.68 38.58
C LEU A 208 2.77 22.97 39.71
N HIS A 209 3.42 21.87 39.41
CA HIS A 209 4.26 21.13 40.35
C HIS A 209 5.31 20.32 39.59
N ASN A 210 6.41 19.95 40.25
CA ASN A 210 7.45 19.12 39.65
C ASN A 210 6.86 17.83 39.06
N GLY A 211 7.22 17.55 37.82
CA GLY A 211 6.78 16.37 37.09
C GLY A 211 5.35 16.47 36.54
N ALA A 212 4.67 17.62 36.60
CA ALA A 212 3.27 17.68 36.18
C ALA A 212 3.07 17.21 34.73
N ILE A 213 2.09 16.34 34.54
CA ILE A 213 1.59 15.97 33.21
C ILE A 213 0.30 16.76 32.99
N ILE A 214 0.42 17.80 32.18
CA ILE A 214 -0.67 18.74 31.86
C ILE A 214 -1.47 18.16 30.70
N LEU A 215 -2.79 18.06 30.87
CA LEU A 215 -3.75 17.75 29.82
C LEU A 215 -4.57 18.99 29.46
N LEU A 216 -4.48 19.39 28.18
CA LEU A 216 -5.33 20.40 27.54
C LEU A 216 -6.04 19.83 26.30
N HIS A 217 -7.20 20.36 25.93
CA HIS A 217 -7.90 19.98 24.71
C HIS A 217 -7.63 20.97 23.57
N THR A 218 -7.45 20.41 22.38
CA THR A 218 -7.09 21.14 21.15
C THR A 218 -8.21 21.99 20.55
N VAL A 219 -9.40 21.97 21.15
CA VAL A 219 -10.61 22.67 20.67
C VAL A 219 -10.98 23.91 21.48
N SER A 220 -10.21 24.23 22.53
CA SER A 220 -10.45 25.33 23.46
C SER A 220 -9.77 26.62 22.98
N GLU A 221 -10.58 27.65 22.70
CA GLU A 221 -10.08 28.98 22.37
C GLU A 221 -9.40 29.65 23.58
N ASP A 222 -9.84 29.35 24.80
CA ASP A 222 -9.19 29.84 26.03
C ASP A 222 -7.77 29.30 26.16
N ASN A 223 -7.60 27.99 25.90
CA ASN A 223 -6.28 27.37 25.88
C ASN A 223 -5.40 28.03 24.83
N LEU A 224 -5.88 28.20 23.60
CA LEU A 224 -5.11 28.83 22.53
C LEU A 224 -4.60 30.22 22.94
N LYS A 225 -5.48 31.07 23.46
CA LYS A 225 -5.11 32.43 23.86
C LYS A 225 -4.15 32.44 25.05
N ALA A 226 -4.31 31.51 25.99
CA ALA A 226 -3.50 31.48 27.21
C ALA A 226 -2.15 30.78 27.00
N LEU A 227 -2.04 29.92 25.99
CA LEU A 227 -0.90 29.03 25.78
C LEU A 227 0.45 29.77 25.70
N PRO A 228 0.60 30.91 24.99
CA PRO A 228 1.85 31.67 24.98
C PRO A 228 2.28 32.08 26.39
N ARG A 229 1.35 32.63 27.19
CA ARG A 229 1.59 33.06 28.56
C ARG A 229 1.84 31.88 29.49
N ILE A 230 1.13 30.78 29.33
CA ILE A 230 1.35 29.55 30.10
C ILE A 230 2.78 29.05 29.88
N ILE A 231 3.26 28.99 28.63
CA ILE A 231 4.62 28.53 28.33
C ILE A 231 5.68 29.46 28.93
N ASP A 232 5.49 30.77 28.78
CA ASP A 232 6.40 31.76 29.35
C ASP A 232 6.43 31.67 30.88
N GLY A 233 5.26 31.63 31.52
CA GLY A 233 5.13 31.49 32.97
C GLY A 233 5.77 30.20 33.50
N ILE A 234 5.59 29.06 32.82
CA ILE A 234 6.26 27.80 33.19
C ILE A 234 7.79 27.97 33.19
N ARG A 235 8.34 28.65 32.18
CA ARG A 235 9.79 28.90 32.08
C ARG A 235 10.28 29.91 33.11
N GLU A 236 9.51 30.96 33.39
CA GLU A 236 9.80 31.96 34.43
C GLU A 236 9.87 31.33 35.82
N GLU A 237 9.01 30.35 36.11
CA GLU A 237 9.04 29.54 37.33
C GLU A 237 10.22 28.53 37.37
N GLY A 238 11.05 28.51 36.32
CA GLY A 238 12.28 27.71 36.23
C GLY A 238 12.05 26.26 35.77
N TYR A 239 10.90 25.94 35.20
CA TYR A 239 10.63 24.60 34.68
C TYR A 239 11.13 24.41 33.25
N THR A 240 11.59 23.20 32.96
CA THR A 240 11.85 22.73 31.60
C THR A 240 10.63 21.96 31.08
N ILE A 241 10.11 22.36 29.91
CA ILE A 241 9.02 21.63 29.26
C ILE A 241 9.61 20.48 28.43
N LYS A 242 9.13 19.26 28.64
CA LYS A 242 9.48 18.05 27.87
C LYS A 242 8.23 17.38 27.32
N ASN A 243 8.41 16.50 26.32
CA ASN A 243 7.36 15.59 25.87
C ASN A 243 7.52 14.20 26.54
N LEU A 244 6.60 13.28 26.25
CA LEU A 244 6.58 11.97 26.91
C LEU A 244 7.66 10.98 26.41
N ASP A 245 8.55 11.36 25.48
CA ASP A 245 9.69 10.51 25.10
C ASP A 245 10.65 10.26 26.28
N TYR A 246 10.59 11.13 27.28
CA TYR A 246 11.36 11.05 28.52
C TYR A 246 11.18 9.67 29.18
N PHE A 247 9.95 9.16 29.23
CA PHE A 247 9.64 7.86 29.82
C PHE A 247 10.11 6.70 28.95
N MET A 248 10.07 6.85 27.63
CA MET A 248 10.52 5.81 26.69
C MET A 248 12.04 5.59 26.74
N LYS A 249 12.82 6.68 26.87
CA LYS A 249 14.29 6.63 26.98
C LYS A 249 14.76 5.94 28.26
N LYS A 250 13.98 6.05 29.34
CA LYS A 250 14.27 5.41 30.64
C LYS A 250 13.98 3.90 30.66
N HIS A 251 13.02 3.43 29.86
CA HIS A 251 12.71 2.00 29.69
C HIS A 251 13.62 1.28 28.68
N SER A 252 14.40 2.01 27.89
CA SER A 252 15.25 1.46 26.81
C SER A 252 16.72 1.26 27.19
N SER A 253 17.12 1.53 28.44
CA SER A 253 18.50 1.37 28.91
C SER A 253 18.97 -0.08 29.10
N GLU A 254 18.20 -1.10 28.69
CA GLU A 254 18.66 -2.51 28.63
C GLU A 254 19.02 -3.04 27.23
N LYS A 255 18.90 -2.26 26.14
CA LYS A 255 19.49 -2.64 24.83
C LYS A 255 20.01 -1.41 24.08
N VAL A 256 21.33 -1.27 24.03
CA VAL A 256 22.03 -0.12 23.45
C VAL A 256 22.31 -0.30 21.95
N ALA A 257 22.37 0.87 21.27
CA ALA A 257 23.02 1.19 20.00
C ALA A 257 22.18 1.11 18.70
N PHE A 258 21.18 1.99 18.55
CA PHE A 258 20.61 2.35 17.23
C PHE A 258 20.15 3.83 17.12
N GLY A 259 20.75 4.74 17.90
CA GLY A 259 20.19 6.08 18.14
C GLY A 259 20.41 7.15 17.07
N GLN A 260 21.54 7.16 16.34
CA GLN A 260 21.87 8.33 15.50
C GLN A 260 21.37 8.24 14.05
N LEU A 261 21.26 7.02 13.48
CA LEU A 261 20.83 6.82 12.08
C LEU A 261 19.30 6.82 11.94
N PHE A 262 18.59 6.44 13.01
CA PHE A 262 17.13 6.33 13.06
C PHE A 262 16.45 7.70 13.09
N CYS A 263 17.02 8.68 13.83
CA CYS A 263 16.51 10.05 13.87
C CYS A 263 16.57 10.75 12.50
N ASN A 264 17.66 10.56 11.74
CA ASN A 264 17.78 11.15 10.40
C ASN A 264 16.86 10.51 9.36
N LEU A 265 16.52 9.22 9.52
CA LEU A 265 15.59 8.51 8.63
C LEU A 265 14.13 8.89 8.94
N ILE A 266 13.81 9.03 10.23
CA ILE A 266 12.53 9.53 10.75
C ILE A 266 12.30 10.96 10.25
N GLU A 267 13.24 11.87 10.45
CA GLU A 267 13.11 13.24 9.96
C GLU A 267 12.92 13.32 8.44
N ASN A 268 13.61 12.48 7.66
CA ASN A 268 13.47 12.48 6.20
C ASN A 268 12.15 11.87 5.71
N ASN A 269 11.62 10.85 6.39
CA ASN A 269 10.30 10.27 6.08
C ASN A 269 9.16 11.20 6.48
N LEU A 270 9.29 11.90 7.61
CA LEU A 270 8.36 12.97 8.00
C LEU A 270 8.46 14.16 7.07
N LYS A 271 9.67 14.63 6.72
CA LYS A 271 9.85 15.65 5.68
C LYS A 271 9.26 15.23 4.36
N LYS A 272 9.29 13.96 3.99
CA LYS A 272 8.67 13.46 2.76
C LYS A 272 7.15 13.39 2.85
N ALA A 273 6.59 12.90 3.95
CA ALA A 273 5.14 12.86 4.17
C ALA A 273 4.57 14.29 4.27
N TYR A 274 5.21 15.15 5.06
CA TYR A 274 4.92 16.58 5.19
C TYR A 274 5.09 17.35 3.90
N ASN A 275 6.20 17.21 3.16
CA ASN A 275 6.36 17.90 1.88
C ASN A 275 5.42 17.35 0.80
N VAL A 276 4.91 16.12 0.95
CA VAL A 276 3.81 15.61 0.12
C VAL A 276 2.50 16.28 0.51
N THR A 277 2.20 16.54 1.78
CA THR A 277 0.91 17.12 2.24
C THR A 277 0.87 18.65 2.43
N HIS A 278 2.00 19.33 2.59
CA HIS A 278 2.08 20.78 2.90
C HIS A 278 2.57 21.63 1.75
N ASN A 279 3.30 21.04 0.79
CA ASN A 279 3.34 21.60 -0.55
C ASN A 279 1.97 21.48 -1.26
N GLU A 280 0.96 20.85 -0.64
CA GLU A 280 -0.46 21.01 -1.04
C GLU A 280 -1.00 22.40 -0.63
N SER A 281 -0.59 22.94 0.52
CA SER A 281 -1.24 24.06 1.21
C SER A 281 -0.79 25.45 0.73
N TRP A 282 0.47 25.62 0.31
CA TRP A 282 1.00 26.92 -0.16
C TRP A 282 0.67 27.26 -1.62
N SER A 283 -0.12 26.42 -2.32
CA SER A 283 -0.53 26.65 -3.71
C SER A 283 -1.90 27.29 -3.89
N ILE A 284 -2.57 27.68 -2.80
CA ILE A 284 -3.87 28.37 -2.85
C ILE A 284 -3.65 29.86 -3.15
N MET A 285 -3.11 30.15 -4.34
CA MET A 285 -3.46 31.39 -5.02
C MET A 285 -4.70 31.12 -5.87
N ASN A 286 -5.84 31.64 -5.38
CA ASN A 286 -7.11 31.88 -6.08
C ASN A 286 -7.20 31.33 -7.52
N THR A 287 -7.57 30.05 -7.64
CA THR A 287 -8.22 29.57 -8.84
C THR A 287 -9.69 29.32 -8.51
N ASN A 288 -10.56 30.25 -8.93
CA ASN A 288 -12.03 30.07 -8.98
C ASN A 288 -12.41 29.00 -10.03
N LEU A 289 -11.68 27.88 -10.07
CA LEU A 289 -11.97 26.76 -10.95
C LEU A 289 -12.91 25.81 -10.21
N GLN A 290 -14.17 25.82 -10.61
CA GLN A 290 -15.25 25.00 -10.06
C GLN A 290 -15.58 23.84 -11.01
N ILE A 291 -16.25 22.82 -10.47
CA ILE A 291 -16.85 21.75 -11.28
C ILE A 291 -17.79 22.38 -12.32
N ASN A 292 -17.85 21.78 -13.52
CA ASN A 292 -18.55 22.25 -14.71
C ASN A 292 -17.98 23.50 -15.41
N ASN A 293 -16.91 24.12 -14.89
CA ASN A 293 -16.24 25.17 -15.64
C ASN A 293 -15.66 24.61 -16.95
N LEU A 294 -15.79 25.39 -18.02
CA LEU A 294 -15.12 25.15 -19.29
C LEU A 294 -13.84 25.97 -19.34
N ILE A 295 -12.72 25.29 -19.58
CA ILE A 295 -11.41 25.93 -19.73
C ILE A 295 -10.76 25.49 -21.04
N LEU A 296 -10.03 26.41 -21.66
CA LEU A 296 -9.12 26.06 -22.76
C LEU A 296 -7.78 25.64 -22.16
N LEU A 297 -7.29 24.47 -22.56
CA LEU A 297 -6.10 23.85 -21.99
C LEU A 297 -5.18 23.34 -23.10
N SER A 298 -3.92 23.75 -23.05
CA SER A 298 -2.87 23.11 -23.87
C SER A 298 -2.29 21.92 -23.14
N ILE A 299 -2.30 20.75 -23.77
CA ILE A 299 -1.74 19.52 -23.18
C ILE A 299 -0.22 19.51 -23.38
N LYS A 300 0.50 19.37 -22.26
CA LYS A 300 1.96 19.49 -22.21
C LYS A 300 2.69 18.16 -22.05
N ARG A 301 2.07 17.19 -21.39
CA ARG A 301 2.64 15.86 -21.11
C ARG A 301 1.54 14.81 -20.95
N ILE A 302 1.95 13.54 -20.86
CA ILE A 302 1.06 12.42 -20.51
C ILE A 302 1.41 11.93 -19.10
N GLY A 303 0.39 11.65 -18.30
CA GLY A 303 0.52 11.05 -16.97
C GLY A 303 0.77 9.55 -16.99
N ILE A 304 1.01 8.98 -15.82
CA ILE A 304 1.37 7.56 -15.67
C ILE A 304 0.24 6.59 -16.07
N ASN A 305 -1.01 7.08 -16.17
CA ASN A 305 -2.16 6.28 -16.60
C ASN A 305 -2.59 6.60 -18.05
N GLY A 306 -1.78 7.38 -18.80
CA GLY A 306 -2.06 7.71 -20.20
C GLY A 306 -2.94 8.94 -20.39
N GLU A 307 -3.29 9.64 -19.31
CA GLU A 307 -4.08 10.87 -19.34
C GLU A 307 -3.25 12.08 -19.78
N GLY A 308 -3.82 12.98 -20.56
CA GLY A 308 -3.17 14.23 -20.92
C GLY A 308 -3.11 15.18 -19.71
N ILE A 309 -1.99 15.86 -19.52
CA ILE A 309 -1.81 16.84 -18.44
C ILE A 309 -1.55 18.22 -19.04
N GLY A 310 -2.41 19.16 -18.69
CA GLY A 310 -2.21 20.59 -18.90
C GLY A 310 -2.16 21.36 -17.59
N TYR A 311 -1.88 22.66 -17.68
CA TYR A 311 -1.83 23.54 -16.52
C TYR A 311 -2.76 24.74 -16.71
N TYR A 312 -3.73 24.89 -15.81
CA TYR A 312 -4.60 26.06 -15.76
C TYR A 312 -4.24 26.89 -14.53
N LYS A 313 -3.66 28.09 -14.74
CA LYS A 313 -3.20 28.97 -13.64
C LYS A 313 -2.35 28.20 -12.60
N ARG A 314 -1.36 27.44 -13.09
CA ARG A 314 -0.45 26.55 -12.32
C ARG A 314 -1.08 25.30 -11.71
N LEU A 315 -2.40 25.17 -11.73
CA LEU A 315 -3.08 23.94 -11.33
C LEU A 315 -2.96 22.87 -12.42
N ALA A 316 -2.51 21.67 -12.06
CA ALA A 316 -2.51 20.54 -12.97
C ALA A 316 -3.95 20.10 -13.27
N VAL A 317 -4.27 19.90 -14.55
CA VAL A 317 -5.55 19.38 -15.00
C VAL A 317 -5.30 18.11 -15.81
N PHE A 318 -5.85 17.01 -15.33
CA PHE A 318 -5.77 15.68 -15.93
C PHE A 318 -6.96 15.48 -16.85
N VAL A 319 -6.70 15.09 -18.10
CA VAL A 319 -7.70 15.04 -19.17
C VAL A 319 -7.52 13.74 -19.94
N GLU A 320 -8.41 12.79 -19.70
CA GLU A 320 -8.39 11.51 -20.40
C GLU A 320 -8.62 11.71 -21.91
N GLY A 321 -7.93 10.90 -22.72
CA GLY A 321 -8.04 10.94 -24.17
C GLY A 321 -7.38 12.15 -24.85
N ALA A 322 -6.70 13.05 -24.12
CA ALA A 322 -6.03 14.23 -24.68
C ALA A 322 -4.55 13.96 -24.97
N LEU A 323 -4.02 14.48 -26.09
CA LEU A 323 -2.64 14.23 -26.52
C LEU A 323 -1.73 15.45 -26.38
N VAL A 324 -0.44 15.22 -26.18
CA VAL A 324 0.56 16.28 -26.16
C VAL A 324 0.54 17.08 -27.47
N GLY A 325 0.57 18.41 -27.33
CA GLY A 325 0.51 19.35 -28.45
C GLY A 325 -0.90 19.74 -28.87
N GLU A 326 -1.93 19.18 -28.24
CA GLU A 326 -3.32 19.59 -28.46
C GLU A 326 -3.72 20.80 -27.63
N GLU A 327 -4.68 21.54 -28.17
CA GLU A 327 -5.46 22.53 -27.42
C GLU A 327 -6.89 22.03 -27.34
N VAL A 328 -7.35 21.80 -26.12
CA VAL A 328 -8.64 21.17 -25.83
C VAL A 328 -9.46 22.08 -24.93
N GLU A 329 -10.74 22.18 -25.23
CA GLU A 329 -11.75 22.70 -24.30
C GLU A 329 -12.12 21.57 -23.35
N VAL A 330 -12.02 21.84 -22.06
CA VAL A 330 -12.13 20.85 -20.99
C VAL A 330 -13.21 21.31 -20.02
N ARG A 331 -14.18 20.43 -19.75
CA ARG A 331 -15.14 20.59 -18.66
C ARG A 331 -14.58 19.95 -17.42
N ILE A 332 -14.46 20.70 -16.33
CA ILE A 332 -13.98 20.18 -15.05
C ILE A 332 -15.04 19.25 -14.45
N THR A 333 -14.68 18.00 -14.19
CA THR A 333 -15.55 16.97 -13.61
C THR A 333 -15.28 16.74 -12.14
N ASP A 334 -14.03 16.92 -11.70
CA ASP A 334 -13.63 16.79 -10.31
C ASP A 334 -12.55 17.83 -9.98
N ARG A 335 -12.59 18.35 -8.75
CA ARG A 335 -11.63 19.33 -8.25
C ARG A 335 -11.10 18.84 -6.91
N LYS A 336 -9.82 18.45 -6.88
CA LYS A 336 -9.07 18.16 -5.66
C LYS A 336 -8.32 19.39 -5.19
N ALA A 337 -7.54 19.34 -4.11
CA ALA A 337 -6.73 20.49 -3.69
C ALA A 337 -5.64 20.84 -4.73
N LYS A 338 -4.83 19.84 -5.10
CA LYS A 338 -3.65 20.01 -5.98
C LYS A 338 -3.89 19.91 -7.48
N TYR A 339 -5.03 19.39 -7.89
CA TYR A 339 -5.32 19.18 -9.30
C TYR A 339 -6.82 19.19 -9.58
N ALA A 340 -7.17 19.21 -10.85
CA ALA A 340 -8.51 18.95 -11.32
C ALA A 340 -8.49 17.81 -12.33
N ILE A 341 -9.62 17.13 -12.45
CA ILE A 341 -9.89 16.17 -13.53
C ILE A 341 -10.93 16.84 -14.43
N GLY A 342 -10.77 16.67 -15.73
CA GLY A 342 -11.75 17.16 -16.69
C GLY A 342 -11.88 16.25 -17.89
N GLU A 343 -12.99 16.44 -18.59
CA GLU A 343 -13.31 15.73 -19.81
C GLU A 343 -13.25 16.68 -21.02
N ILE A 344 -12.81 16.16 -22.15
CA ILE A 344 -12.73 16.94 -23.39
C ILE A 344 -14.16 17.21 -23.89
N THR A 345 -14.53 18.47 -24.01
CA THR A 345 -15.76 18.87 -24.72
C THR A 345 -15.50 19.12 -26.20
N LYS A 346 -14.32 19.68 -26.53
CA LYS A 346 -13.93 19.97 -27.91
C LYS A 346 -12.42 19.99 -28.07
N ILE A 347 -11.90 19.30 -29.09
CA ILE A 347 -10.50 19.46 -29.52
C ILE A 347 -10.44 20.66 -30.47
N LYS A 348 -9.80 21.76 -30.05
CA LYS A 348 -9.64 22.98 -30.88
C LYS A 348 -8.48 22.85 -31.85
N LYS A 349 -7.39 22.20 -31.41
CA LYS A 349 -6.22 21.88 -32.23
C LYS A 349 -5.86 20.41 -32.06
N LYS A 350 -6.09 19.60 -33.10
CA LYS A 350 -5.78 18.16 -33.13
C LYS A 350 -4.28 17.94 -33.30
N SER A 351 -3.71 16.98 -32.57
CA SER A 351 -2.32 16.59 -32.78
C SER A 351 -2.19 15.81 -34.09
N PRO A 352 -1.16 16.05 -34.92
CA PRO A 352 -0.94 15.27 -36.14
C PRO A 352 -0.56 13.80 -35.86
N LYS A 353 -0.33 13.46 -34.58
CA LYS A 353 -0.06 12.09 -34.12
C LYS A 353 -1.31 11.37 -33.63
N ARG A 354 -2.45 12.07 -33.52
CA ARG A 354 -3.73 11.46 -33.19
C ARG A 354 -4.20 10.59 -34.36
N ILE A 355 -4.62 9.38 -34.07
CA ILE A 355 -5.30 8.49 -35.00
C ILE A 355 -6.69 8.16 -34.46
N ASP A 356 -7.57 7.72 -35.34
CA ASP A 356 -8.85 7.18 -34.89
C ASP A 356 -8.58 5.80 -34.28
N PRO A 357 -9.12 5.53 -33.07
CA PRO A 357 -8.83 4.30 -32.35
C PRO A 357 -9.34 3.09 -33.14
N PRO A 358 -8.48 2.09 -33.44
CA PRO A 358 -8.91 0.90 -34.17
C PRO A 358 -10.02 0.12 -33.44
N TYR A 359 -10.00 0.14 -32.11
CA TYR A 359 -10.98 -0.52 -31.25
C TYR A 359 -11.53 0.47 -30.23
N PRO A 360 -12.51 1.32 -30.62
CA PRO A 360 -13.07 2.37 -29.75
C PRO A 360 -13.59 1.84 -28.42
N ILE A 361 -14.14 0.61 -28.41
CA ILE A 361 -14.68 -0.06 -27.23
C ILE A 361 -13.64 -0.23 -26.11
N LEU A 362 -12.35 -0.36 -26.46
CA LEU A 362 -11.26 -0.51 -25.49
C LEU A 362 -10.81 0.82 -24.87
N LEU A 363 -11.30 1.96 -25.39
CA LEU A 363 -11.19 3.24 -24.69
C LEU A 363 -12.21 3.32 -23.55
N GLU A 364 -13.43 2.83 -23.78
CA GLU A 364 -14.48 2.87 -22.76
C GLU A 364 -14.16 2.02 -21.53
N CYS A 365 -13.44 0.91 -21.69
CA CYS A 365 -12.99 0.09 -20.57
C CYS A 365 -11.72 0.62 -19.88
N GLY A 366 -11.07 1.66 -20.44
CA GLY A 366 -9.81 2.21 -19.93
C GLY A 366 -8.59 1.30 -20.09
N GLY A 367 -8.72 0.19 -20.83
CA GLY A 367 -7.66 -0.81 -20.99
C GLY A 367 -6.59 -0.43 -22.03
N CYS A 368 -6.98 0.27 -23.11
CA CYS A 368 -6.08 0.63 -24.21
C CYS A 368 -6.16 2.13 -24.53
N THR A 369 -5.89 2.97 -23.54
CA THR A 369 -6.04 4.43 -23.65
C THR A 369 -5.09 5.09 -24.66
N MET A 370 -3.96 4.45 -25.01
CA MET A 370 -2.98 5.04 -25.93
C MET A 370 -3.22 4.71 -27.41
N GLN A 371 -4.22 3.89 -27.76
CA GLN A 371 -4.51 3.54 -29.17
C GLN A 371 -4.97 4.74 -30.01
N ILE A 372 -5.30 5.88 -29.38
CA ILE A 372 -5.65 7.14 -30.04
C ILE A 372 -4.44 7.87 -30.65
N MET A 373 -3.22 7.33 -30.53
CA MET A 373 -2.03 7.93 -31.13
C MET A 373 -1.20 6.89 -31.90
N THR A 374 -0.47 7.36 -32.92
CA THR A 374 0.44 6.50 -33.71
C THR A 374 1.39 5.74 -32.79
N TYR A 375 1.74 4.49 -33.13
CA TYR A 375 2.59 3.66 -32.28
C TYR A 375 3.96 4.28 -31.97
N LYS A 376 4.57 4.95 -32.95
CA LYS A 376 5.81 5.73 -32.75
C LYS A 376 5.66 6.80 -31.66
N GLU A 377 4.51 7.45 -31.57
CA GLU A 377 4.24 8.44 -30.53
C GLU A 377 4.00 7.75 -29.17
N GLN A 378 3.38 6.57 -29.12
CA GLN A 378 3.24 5.81 -27.88
C GLN A 378 4.61 5.52 -27.24
N LEU A 379 5.55 4.98 -28.03
CA LEU A 379 6.92 4.70 -27.57
C LEU A 379 7.64 5.94 -27.06
N LYS A 380 7.46 7.07 -27.76
CA LYS A 380 8.04 8.35 -27.35
C LYS A 380 7.45 8.84 -26.03
N GLN A 381 6.13 8.81 -25.86
CA GLN A 381 5.47 9.29 -24.65
C GLN A 381 5.78 8.40 -23.44
N LYS A 382 5.80 7.08 -23.62
CA LYS A 382 6.24 6.14 -22.58
C LYS A 382 7.68 6.37 -22.14
N LYS A 383 8.61 6.60 -23.08
CA LYS A 383 9.98 7.01 -22.76
C LYS A 383 9.98 8.33 -21.97
N ASN A 384 9.18 9.32 -22.37
CA ASN A 384 9.09 10.58 -21.64
C ASN A 384 8.58 10.39 -20.20
N MET A 385 7.60 9.51 -19.96
CA MET A 385 7.13 9.20 -18.60
C MET A 385 8.28 8.68 -17.72
N LEU A 386 9.14 7.82 -18.28
CA LEU A 386 10.33 7.34 -17.59
C LEU A 386 11.31 8.49 -17.30
N MET A 387 11.61 9.32 -18.31
CA MET A 387 12.51 10.46 -18.14
C MET A 387 11.98 11.48 -17.12
N GLU A 388 10.67 11.71 -17.07
CA GLU A 388 10.04 12.57 -16.07
C GLU A 388 10.17 11.99 -14.66
N ALA A 389 10.02 10.67 -14.50
CA ALA A 389 10.26 10.01 -13.22
C ALA A 389 11.72 10.19 -12.75
N PHE A 390 12.69 9.99 -13.65
CA PHE A 390 14.12 10.27 -13.39
C PHE A 390 14.35 11.71 -12.97
N LYS A 391 13.85 12.68 -13.74
CA LYS A 391 13.96 14.11 -13.43
C LYS A 391 13.37 14.45 -12.06
N HIS A 392 12.25 13.82 -11.71
CA HIS A 392 11.51 14.15 -10.50
C HIS A 392 12.06 13.46 -9.26
N TYR A 393 12.49 12.20 -9.33
CA TYR A 393 12.87 11.42 -8.14
C TYR A 393 14.38 11.14 -8.01
N TYR A 394 15.16 11.10 -9.10
CA TYR A 394 16.58 10.81 -9.02
C TYR A 394 17.39 12.08 -8.72
N ARG A 395 18.36 11.98 -7.81
CA ARG A 395 19.28 13.06 -7.41
C ARG A 395 20.75 12.70 -7.64
N GLY A 396 21.04 11.46 -8.04
CA GLY A 396 22.39 11.01 -8.38
C GLY A 396 22.90 11.58 -9.71
N ASN A 397 24.16 11.27 -10.03
CA ASN A 397 24.80 11.68 -11.27
C ASN A 397 24.43 10.74 -12.43
N LEU A 398 23.93 11.30 -13.53
CA LEU A 398 23.57 10.57 -14.76
C LEU A 398 24.54 10.80 -15.93
N ALA A 399 25.66 11.52 -15.71
CA ALA A 399 26.57 11.93 -16.79
C ALA A 399 27.16 10.76 -17.60
N LYS A 400 27.32 9.59 -16.97
CA LYS A 400 27.82 8.36 -17.61
C LYS A 400 26.70 7.36 -17.95
N THR A 401 25.45 7.70 -17.69
CA THR A 401 24.32 6.80 -17.89
C THR A 401 23.85 6.83 -19.33
N SER A 402 23.79 5.67 -19.97
CA SER A 402 23.21 5.51 -21.30
C SER A 402 21.70 5.31 -21.22
N PHE A 403 20.93 6.18 -21.86
CA PHE A 403 19.47 6.04 -22.00
C PHE A 403 19.12 5.65 -23.44
N SER A 404 18.67 4.41 -23.65
CA SER A 404 18.30 3.94 -24.98
C SER A 404 16.93 4.48 -25.42
N ASN A 405 16.57 4.25 -26.69
CA ASN A 405 15.18 4.44 -27.13
C ASN A 405 14.30 3.29 -26.63
N MET A 406 13.00 3.55 -26.50
CA MET A 406 12.07 2.51 -26.11
C MET A 406 12.00 1.42 -27.18
N ILE A 407 12.25 0.18 -26.76
CA ILE A 407 12.15 -0.99 -27.64
C ILE A 407 10.67 -1.32 -27.80
N GLY A 408 10.16 -1.12 -29.01
CA GLY A 408 8.78 -1.44 -29.36
C GLY A 408 8.54 -2.93 -29.57
N ALA A 409 7.30 -3.35 -29.44
CA ALA A 409 6.82 -4.65 -29.84
C ALA A 409 6.66 -4.74 -31.36
N LYS A 410 6.94 -5.91 -31.92
CA LYS A 410 6.67 -6.21 -33.34
C LYS A 410 5.16 -6.26 -33.61
N ASP A 411 4.43 -6.93 -32.73
CA ASP A 411 2.98 -7.10 -32.79
C ASP A 411 2.33 -6.27 -31.68
N ILE A 412 1.58 -5.24 -32.05
CA ILE A 412 0.92 -4.33 -31.10
C ILE A 412 -0.50 -4.79 -30.70
N TRP A 413 -0.96 -5.88 -31.31
CA TRP A 413 -2.23 -6.57 -31.07
C TRP A 413 -1.95 -8.07 -31.07
N GLY A 414 -2.87 -8.87 -30.54
CA GLY A 414 -2.76 -10.33 -30.59
C GLY A 414 -1.59 -10.93 -29.80
N TYR A 415 -1.11 -10.23 -28.76
CA TYR A 415 0.07 -10.61 -28.00
C TYR A 415 -0.25 -11.28 -26.65
N ARG A 416 -1.49 -11.17 -26.16
CA ARG A 416 -1.89 -11.53 -24.80
C ARG A 416 -2.24 -13.01 -24.69
N ASN A 417 -1.39 -13.78 -24.01
CA ASN A 417 -1.54 -15.24 -23.83
C ASN A 417 -2.48 -15.67 -22.69
N LYS A 418 -3.10 -14.73 -21.97
CA LYS A 418 -4.11 -15.00 -20.94
C LYS A 418 -5.11 -13.86 -20.81
N THR A 419 -6.40 -14.21 -20.79
CA THR A 419 -7.51 -13.28 -20.57
C THR A 419 -8.43 -13.74 -19.45
N GLN A 420 -9.14 -12.79 -18.84
CA GLN A 420 -10.08 -13.00 -17.74
C GLN A 420 -11.26 -12.07 -17.94
N LEU A 421 -12.41 -12.61 -18.32
CA LEU A 421 -13.57 -11.81 -18.70
C LEU A 421 -14.84 -12.26 -17.97
N PRO A 422 -15.63 -11.34 -17.41
CA PRO A 422 -16.99 -11.60 -17.00
C PRO A 422 -17.82 -12.17 -18.16
N VAL A 423 -18.64 -13.18 -17.86
CA VAL A 423 -19.56 -13.80 -18.82
C VAL A 423 -20.99 -13.31 -18.54
N ARG A 424 -21.72 -12.91 -19.57
CA ARG A 424 -23.13 -12.48 -19.49
C ARG A 424 -23.96 -13.13 -20.59
N HIS A 425 -25.26 -12.94 -20.50
CA HIS A 425 -26.21 -13.22 -21.57
C HIS A 425 -26.78 -11.87 -22.01
N ASP A 426 -26.71 -11.55 -23.31
CA ASP A 426 -27.19 -10.27 -23.85
C ASP A 426 -28.69 -10.27 -24.17
N GLY A 427 -29.29 -11.46 -24.26
CA GLY A 427 -30.69 -11.67 -24.60
C GLY A 427 -30.85 -12.73 -25.70
N GLU A 428 -29.84 -12.88 -26.54
CA GLU A 428 -29.79 -13.86 -27.63
C GLU A 428 -28.68 -14.90 -27.42
N LYS A 429 -27.51 -14.46 -26.95
CA LYS A 429 -26.31 -15.29 -26.84
C LYS A 429 -25.52 -15.03 -25.56
N VAL A 430 -24.65 -15.98 -25.23
CA VAL A 430 -23.64 -15.82 -24.19
C VAL A 430 -22.50 -14.96 -24.73
N VAL A 431 -22.17 -13.90 -23.98
CA VAL A 431 -21.16 -12.89 -24.35
C VAL A 431 -20.15 -12.70 -23.23
N VAL A 432 -19.00 -12.15 -23.59
CA VAL A 432 -18.02 -11.63 -22.63
C VAL A 432 -17.99 -10.12 -22.68
N GLY A 433 -17.48 -9.50 -21.63
CA GLY A 433 -17.36 -8.06 -21.60
C GLY A 433 -16.24 -7.55 -20.70
N MET A 434 -16.06 -6.24 -20.72
CA MET A 434 -15.19 -5.52 -19.79
C MET A 434 -15.99 -4.46 -19.06
N TYR A 435 -15.61 -4.14 -17.82
CA TYR A 435 -16.25 -3.05 -17.11
C TYR A 435 -15.81 -1.71 -17.69
N GLN A 436 -16.78 -0.83 -17.93
CA GLN A 436 -16.52 0.55 -18.32
C GLN A 436 -15.73 1.24 -17.22
N HIS A 437 -14.73 2.03 -17.61
CA HIS A 437 -13.83 2.72 -16.70
C HIS A 437 -14.61 3.49 -15.62
N GLY A 438 -14.25 3.30 -14.35
CA GLY A 438 -14.90 3.96 -13.21
C GLY A 438 -16.32 3.49 -12.88
N THR A 439 -16.84 2.41 -13.49
CA THR A 439 -18.20 1.93 -13.24
C THR A 439 -18.29 0.40 -13.11
N ASN A 440 -19.44 -0.10 -12.66
CA ASN A 440 -19.79 -1.53 -12.69
C ASN A 440 -20.60 -1.91 -13.95
N ARG A 441 -20.67 -1.03 -14.96
CA ARG A 441 -21.37 -1.31 -16.22
C ARG A 441 -20.49 -2.21 -17.08
N LEU A 442 -21.00 -3.38 -17.44
CA LEU A 442 -20.30 -4.26 -18.38
C LEU A 442 -20.60 -3.83 -19.81
N ILE A 443 -19.55 -3.64 -20.60
CA ILE A 443 -19.59 -3.42 -22.04
C ILE A 443 -19.27 -4.75 -22.70
N TYR A 444 -20.13 -5.19 -23.62
CA TYR A 444 -19.94 -6.44 -24.34
C TYR A 444 -18.88 -6.27 -25.43
N LEU A 445 -18.08 -7.32 -25.59
CA LEU A 445 -17.00 -7.36 -26.58
C LEU A 445 -17.40 -8.34 -27.69
N ASP A 446 -17.45 -7.83 -28.91
CA ASP A 446 -17.57 -8.68 -30.10
C ASP A 446 -16.21 -9.27 -30.50
N ASP A 447 -15.13 -8.51 -30.26
CA ASP A 447 -13.74 -8.89 -30.54
C ASP A 447 -12.83 -8.66 -29.33
N TYR A 448 -11.73 -9.40 -29.27
CA TYR A 448 -10.72 -9.35 -28.20
C TYR A 448 -9.33 -9.20 -28.85
N PRO A 449 -8.98 -7.97 -29.30
CA PRO A 449 -7.83 -7.76 -30.18
C PRO A 449 -6.48 -7.81 -29.46
N LEU A 450 -6.46 -7.86 -28.13
CA LEU A 450 -5.22 -8.04 -27.38
C LEU A 450 -4.82 -9.51 -27.32
N GLU A 451 -5.80 -10.40 -27.23
CA GLU A 451 -5.65 -11.84 -27.10
C GLU A 451 -5.07 -12.48 -28.36
N THR A 452 -4.23 -13.50 -28.20
CA THR A 452 -3.63 -14.18 -29.36
C THR A 452 -4.71 -14.85 -30.24
N PRO A 453 -4.48 -15.03 -31.55
CA PRO A 453 -5.45 -15.67 -32.45
C PRO A 453 -6.00 -17.01 -31.94
N LEU A 454 -5.17 -17.83 -31.28
CA LEU A 454 -5.57 -19.07 -30.63
C LEU A 454 -6.63 -18.85 -29.55
N ILE A 455 -6.41 -17.89 -28.64
CA ILE A 455 -7.38 -17.56 -27.58
C ILE A 455 -8.64 -16.98 -28.20
N GLN A 456 -8.51 -16.15 -29.24
CA GLN A 456 -9.67 -15.58 -29.90
C GLN A 456 -10.57 -16.67 -30.50
N LYS A 457 -9.98 -17.63 -31.23
CA LYS A 457 -10.68 -18.79 -31.80
C LYS A 457 -11.40 -19.59 -30.72
N VAL A 458 -10.67 -20.00 -29.68
CA VAL A 458 -11.21 -20.86 -28.62
C VAL A 458 -12.30 -20.13 -27.83
N MET A 459 -12.14 -18.84 -27.51
CA MET A 459 -13.19 -18.05 -26.85
C MET A 459 -14.48 -18.07 -27.66
N LYS A 460 -14.41 -17.82 -28.98
CA LYS A 460 -15.58 -17.81 -29.85
C LYS A 460 -16.31 -19.15 -29.87
N GLU A 461 -15.57 -20.26 -30.00
CA GLU A 461 -16.15 -21.61 -29.98
C GLU A 461 -16.80 -21.94 -28.64
N ILE A 462 -16.18 -21.52 -27.52
CA ILE A 462 -16.77 -21.69 -26.19
C ILE A 462 -18.08 -20.90 -26.09
N LEU A 463 -18.10 -19.63 -26.47
CA LEU A 463 -19.31 -18.80 -26.35
C LEU A 463 -20.48 -19.33 -27.20
N THR A 464 -20.20 -19.82 -28.41
CA THR A 464 -21.19 -20.52 -29.25
C THR A 464 -21.75 -21.76 -28.53
N TYR A 465 -20.86 -22.64 -28.04
CA TYR A 465 -21.27 -23.85 -27.34
C TYR A 465 -22.08 -23.56 -26.06
N LEU A 466 -21.68 -22.54 -25.28
CA LEU A 466 -22.39 -22.15 -24.06
C LEU A 466 -23.77 -21.56 -24.37
N THR A 467 -23.91 -20.86 -25.50
CA THR A 467 -25.20 -20.34 -25.99
C THR A 467 -26.15 -21.49 -26.33
N GLU A 468 -25.69 -22.45 -27.13
CA GLU A 468 -26.48 -23.62 -27.52
C GLU A 468 -26.87 -24.50 -26.32
N SER A 469 -26.03 -24.52 -25.29
CA SER A 469 -26.25 -25.34 -24.08
C SER A 469 -27.24 -24.74 -23.07
N SER A 470 -27.78 -23.53 -23.31
CA SER A 470 -28.77 -22.87 -22.44
C SER A 470 -28.39 -22.83 -20.95
N ILE A 471 -27.15 -22.42 -20.65
CA ILE A 471 -26.62 -22.41 -19.28
C ILE A 471 -27.06 -21.21 -18.44
N ASN A 472 -27.08 -21.38 -17.12
CA ASN A 472 -27.45 -20.32 -16.18
C ASN A 472 -26.28 -19.36 -15.89
N ILE A 473 -26.19 -18.28 -16.67
CA ILE A 473 -25.17 -17.24 -16.54
C ILE A 473 -25.47 -16.32 -15.34
N TYR A 474 -24.42 -15.95 -14.59
CA TYR A 474 -24.57 -15.05 -13.46
C TYR A 474 -24.96 -13.63 -13.89
N ASN A 475 -26.03 -13.12 -13.29
CA ASN A 475 -26.50 -11.75 -13.41
C ASN A 475 -26.27 -11.00 -12.07
N PRO A 476 -25.30 -10.06 -12.01
CA PRO A 476 -24.99 -9.32 -10.78
C PRO A 476 -26.15 -8.46 -10.26
N ARG A 477 -27.02 -7.96 -11.15
CA ARG A 477 -28.15 -7.08 -10.78
C ARG A 477 -29.18 -7.82 -9.94
N PHE A 478 -29.51 -9.05 -10.35
CA PHE A 478 -30.47 -9.91 -9.64
C PHE A 478 -29.82 -10.89 -8.68
N ARG A 479 -28.47 -10.99 -8.69
CA ARG A 479 -27.67 -11.97 -7.95
C ARG A 479 -28.13 -13.41 -8.19
N GLN A 480 -28.51 -13.71 -9.43
CA GLN A 480 -28.98 -15.02 -9.87
C GLN A 480 -28.03 -15.59 -10.91
N GLY A 481 -28.06 -16.90 -11.11
CA GLY A 481 -27.17 -17.62 -12.02
C GLY A 481 -25.85 -18.03 -11.38
N ASN A 482 -24.97 -18.63 -12.19
CA ASN A 482 -23.82 -19.34 -11.65
C ASN A 482 -22.49 -19.02 -12.35
N LEU A 483 -22.42 -19.14 -13.68
CA LEU A 483 -21.17 -18.84 -14.40
C LEU A 483 -20.88 -17.33 -14.38
N ARG A 484 -19.82 -16.92 -13.70
CA ARG A 484 -19.47 -15.51 -13.44
C ARG A 484 -18.42 -14.97 -14.41
N ASN A 485 -17.32 -15.70 -14.58
CA ASN A 485 -16.19 -15.33 -15.43
C ASN A 485 -15.65 -16.56 -16.15
N ILE A 486 -14.97 -16.30 -17.26
CA ILE A 486 -14.12 -17.26 -17.96
C ILE A 486 -12.68 -16.73 -17.94
N VAL A 487 -11.74 -17.63 -17.65
CA VAL A 487 -10.31 -17.38 -17.72
C VAL A 487 -9.73 -18.32 -18.77
N ILE A 488 -9.09 -17.77 -19.80
CA ILE A 488 -8.44 -18.57 -20.85
C ILE A 488 -6.96 -18.20 -20.88
N ARG A 489 -6.10 -19.22 -20.93
CA ARG A 489 -4.67 -19.06 -21.20
C ARG A 489 -4.29 -20.02 -22.32
N GLY A 490 -3.47 -19.56 -23.26
CA GLY A 490 -3.03 -20.38 -24.38
C GLY A 490 -1.69 -19.91 -24.94
N PHE A 491 -0.96 -20.84 -25.56
CA PHE A 491 0.34 -20.57 -26.18
C PHE A 491 0.31 -20.99 -27.65
N GLU A 492 0.65 -20.04 -28.52
CA GLU A 492 0.66 -20.25 -29.98
C GLU A 492 1.69 -21.33 -30.38
N GLU A 493 2.81 -21.39 -29.67
CA GLU A 493 3.94 -22.27 -29.99
C GLU A 493 3.61 -23.75 -29.79
N THR A 494 2.72 -24.07 -28.85
CA THR A 494 2.30 -25.44 -28.54
C THR A 494 0.89 -25.74 -29.05
N GLY A 495 0.10 -24.71 -29.34
CA GLY A 495 -1.32 -24.85 -29.69
C GLY A 495 -2.15 -25.39 -28.53
N GLU A 496 -1.70 -25.23 -27.28
CA GLU A 496 -2.42 -25.70 -26.09
C GLU A 496 -3.14 -24.56 -25.38
N VAL A 497 -4.39 -24.82 -25.02
CA VAL A 497 -5.27 -23.88 -24.32
C VAL A 497 -5.82 -24.52 -23.05
N GLN A 498 -5.83 -23.74 -21.98
CA GLN A 498 -6.52 -24.04 -20.74
C GLN A 498 -7.65 -23.05 -20.50
N VAL A 499 -8.76 -23.57 -19.98
CA VAL A 499 -9.97 -22.81 -19.69
C VAL A 499 -10.34 -23.04 -18.23
N THR A 500 -10.56 -21.97 -17.48
CA THR A 500 -11.04 -22.01 -16.10
C THR A 500 -12.34 -21.23 -15.97
N PHE A 501 -13.41 -21.91 -15.57
CA PHE A 501 -14.71 -21.31 -15.30
C PHE A 501 -14.82 -20.89 -13.84
N VAL A 502 -15.22 -19.64 -13.61
CA VAL A 502 -15.44 -19.11 -12.26
C VAL A 502 -16.92 -19.14 -11.95
N LEU A 503 -17.28 -19.91 -10.93
CA LEU A 503 -18.67 -20.16 -10.54
C LEU A 503 -19.00 -19.48 -9.22
N ILE A 504 -20.26 -19.08 -9.03
CA ILE A 504 -20.76 -18.62 -7.72
C ILE A 504 -20.90 -19.80 -6.76
N LYS A 505 -21.33 -20.97 -7.27
CA LYS A 505 -21.54 -22.19 -6.48
C LYS A 505 -21.32 -23.45 -7.31
N LYS A 506 -20.98 -24.56 -6.65
CA LYS A 506 -20.89 -25.87 -7.31
C LYS A 506 -22.27 -26.32 -7.81
N GLU A 507 -22.36 -26.74 -9.06
CA GLU A 507 -23.58 -27.27 -9.66
C GLU A 507 -23.28 -28.35 -10.71
N ASN A 508 -23.57 -29.61 -10.40
CA ASN A 508 -23.12 -30.76 -11.21
C ASN A 508 -23.64 -30.73 -12.66
N ARG A 509 -24.88 -30.27 -12.89
CA ARG A 509 -25.43 -30.14 -14.25
C ARG A 509 -24.60 -29.16 -15.08
N LEU A 510 -24.30 -27.99 -14.53
CA LEU A 510 -23.44 -27.01 -15.18
C LEU A 510 -22.03 -27.57 -15.40
N LEU A 511 -21.44 -28.23 -14.40
CA LEU A 511 -20.11 -28.84 -14.55
C LEU A 511 -20.04 -29.87 -15.68
N ASN A 512 -21.09 -30.68 -15.88
CA ASN A 512 -21.16 -31.65 -16.98
C ASN A 512 -21.20 -30.97 -18.36
N ILE A 513 -21.86 -29.83 -18.46
CA ILE A 513 -21.90 -29.01 -19.69
C ILE A 513 -20.52 -28.39 -19.93
N LEU A 514 -19.95 -27.72 -18.93
CA LEU A 514 -18.65 -27.08 -19.02
C LEU A 514 -17.54 -28.07 -19.36
N ARG A 515 -17.64 -29.32 -18.88
CA ARG A 515 -16.70 -30.40 -19.19
C ARG A 515 -16.53 -30.65 -20.69
N GLN A 516 -17.59 -30.48 -21.50
CA GLN A 516 -17.52 -30.76 -22.94
C GLN A 516 -16.66 -29.76 -23.72
N VAL A 517 -16.29 -28.62 -23.11
CA VAL A 517 -15.36 -27.64 -23.68
C VAL A 517 -14.01 -28.28 -24.03
N ILE A 518 -13.66 -29.41 -23.42
CA ILE A 518 -12.46 -30.18 -23.77
C ILE A 518 -12.47 -30.72 -25.22
N ARG A 519 -13.65 -30.79 -25.86
CA ARG A 519 -13.80 -31.26 -27.24
C ARG A 519 -13.45 -30.18 -28.27
N ILE A 520 -13.36 -28.92 -27.85
CA ILE A 520 -12.93 -27.81 -28.70
C ILE A 520 -11.46 -28.02 -29.06
N GLU A 521 -11.12 -27.79 -30.33
CA GLU A 521 -9.75 -27.94 -30.80
C GLU A 521 -8.80 -27.10 -29.95
N ASN A 522 -7.57 -27.58 -29.72
CA ASN A 522 -6.55 -26.93 -28.91
C ASN A 522 -6.81 -26.88 -27.39
N VAL A 523 -8.03 -27.14 -26.90
CA VAL A 523 -8.30 -27.18 -25.45
C VAL A 523 -7.74 -28.47 -24.85
N ARG A 524 -6.79 -28.34 -23.93
CA ARG A 524 -6.15 -29.46 -23.22
C ARG A 524 -6.53 -29.55 -21.75
N SER A 525 -7.03 -28.45 -21.17
CA SER A 525 -7.38 -28.37 -19.76
C SER A 525 -8.65 -27.57 -19.57
N VAL A 526 -9.64 -28.18 -18.91
CA VAL A 526 -10.87 -27.51 -18.49
C VAL A 526 -10.99 -27.61 -16.98
N ASN A 527 -11.12 -26.47 -16.32
CA ASN A 527 -11.14 -26.35 -14.88
C ASN A 527 -12.32 -25.50 -14.40
N TYR A 528 -12.62 -25.57 -13.11
CA TYR A 528 -13.47 -24.60 -12.45
C TYR A 528 -12.92 -24.19 -11.08
N THR A 529 -13.36 -23.03 -10.62
CA THR A 529 -13.16 -22.56 -9.24
C THR A 529 -14.44 -21.91 -8.74
N ILE A 530 -14.60 -21.83 -7.43
CA ILE A 530 -15.75 -21.20 -6.79
C ILE A 530 -15.30 -19.87 -6.21
N ASN A 531 -15.92 -18.79 -6.69
CA ASN A 531 -15.75 -17.43 -6.16
C ASN A 531 -17.14 -16.86 -5.87
N SER A 532 -17.61 -17.14 -4.65
CA SER A 532 -18.94 -16.77 -4.18
C SER A 532 -19.08 -15.30 -3.80
N ASP A 533 -17.98 -14.55 -3.66
CA ASP A 533 -18.00 -13.13 -3.37
C ASP A 533 -18.00 -12.30 -4.67
N PRO A 534 -19.16 -11.74 -5.09
CA PRO A 534 -19.23 -10.91 -6.29
C PRO A 534 -18.43 -9.61 -6.17
N LYS A 535 -18.01 -9.21 -4.96
CA LYS A 535 -17.18 -8.02 -4.72
C LYS A 535 -15.69 -8.32 -4.73
N SER A 536 -15.28 -9.58 -4.77
CA SER A 536 -13.86 -9.94 -4.81
C SER A 536 -13.20 -9.31 -6.06
N PHE A 537 -12.10 -8.61 -5.83
CA PHE A 537 -11.23 -8.07 -6.87
C PHE A 537 -10.49 -9.17 -7.62
N GLU A 538 -10.15 -10.26 -6.93
CA GLU A 538 -9.51 -11.42 -7.53
C GLU A 538 -10.56 -12.31 -8.20
N THR A 539 -10.30 -12.67 -9.45
CA THR A 539 -11.21 -13.54 -10.23
C THR A 539 -11.11 -14.99 -9.77
N ILE A 540 -9.90 -15.44 -9.42
CA ILE A 540 -9.61 -16.78 -8.88
C ILE A 540 -9.16 -16.60 -7.43
N THR A 541 -9.96 -17.05 -6.47
CA THR A 541 -9.72 -16.87 -5.02
C THR A 541 -9.68 -18.19 -4.25
N GLY A 542 -9.92 -19.31 -4.93
CA GLY A 542 -10.07 -20.62 -4.30
C GLY A 542 -9.32 -21.70 -5.07
N GLU A 543 -9.46 -22.92 -4.56
CA GLU A 543 -8.90 -24.11 -5.22
C GLU A 543 -9.43 -24.23 -6.65
N ILE A 544 -8.56 -24.65 -7.56
CA ILE A 544 -8.92 -24.95 -8.94
C ILE A 544 -9.08 -26.45 -9.07
N HIS A 545 -10.23 -26.87 -9.56
CA HIS A 545 -10.53 -28.27 -9.80
C HIS A 545 -10.58 -28.55 -11.30
N THR A 546 -9.83 -29.55 -11.73
CA THR A 546 -9.84 -30.03 -13.12
C THR A 546 -11.12 -30.81 -13.40
N LEU A 547 -11.88 -30.36 -14.40
CA LEU A 547 -13.07 -31.04 -14.91
C LEU A 547 -12.70 -32.09 -15.96
N ALA A 548 -11.82 -31.74 -16.89
CA ALA A 548 -11.39 -32.63 -17.96
C ALA A 548 -10.00 -32.22 -18.48
N GLY A 549 -9.30 -33.21 -19.02
CA GLY A 549 -7.96 -33.02 -19.59
C GLY A 549 -6.87 -32.95 -18.54
N GLU A 550 -5.83 -32.19 -18.85
CA GLU A 550 -4.60 -32.10 -18.07
C GLU A 550 -4.71 -31.04 -16.96
N ALA A 551 -3.95 -31.19 -15.87
CA ALA A 551 -3.92 -30.21 -14.78
C ALA A 551 -3.06 -28.97 -15.11
N LYS A 552 -2.13 -29.11 -16.07
CA LYS A 552 -1.24 -28.06 -16.57
C LYS A 552 -1.18 -28.16 -18.09
N ILE A 553 -0.89 -27.06 -18.78
CA ILE A 553 -0.64 -27.06 -20.23
C ILE A 553 0.82 -26.75 -20.52
N LYS A 554 1.28 -27.16 -21.70
CA LYS A 554 2.62 -26.88 -22.21
C LYS A 554 2.68 -25.49 -22.83
N GLY A 555 3.78 -24.81 -22.55
CA GLY A 555 4.18 -23.59 -23.24
C GLY A 555 5.67 -23.61 -23.57
N LYS A 556 6.08 -22.62 -24.37
CA LYS A 556 7.48 -22.45 -24.75
C LYS A 556 7.94 -21.03 -24.47
N LEU A 557 9.11 -20.89 -23.86
CA LEU A 557 9.78 -19.63 -23.59
C LEU A 557 11.16 -19.66 -24.28
N GLY A 558 11.20 -19.18 -25.52
CA GLY A 558 12.41 -19.23 -26.34
C GLY A 558 12.83 -20.68 -26.59
N HIS A 559 13.94 -21.12 -26.01
CA HIS A 559 14.43 -22.51 -26.12
C HIS A 559 13.87 -23.44 -25.04
N LEU A 560 13.20 -22.92 -24.01
CA LEU A 560 12.74 -23.69 -22.87
C LEU A 560 11.27 -24.13 -23.00
N ASN A 561 10.97 -25.34 -22.53
CA ASN A 561 9.61 -25.86 -22.42
C ASN A 561 9.14 -25.77 -20.98
N PHE A 562 7.88 -25.42 -20.74
CA PHE A 562 7.33 -25.40 -19.40
C PHE A 562 5.93 -26.00 -19.33
N LEU A 563 5.56 -26.44 -18.13
CA LEU A 563 4.18 -26.77 -17.78
C LEU A 563 3.64 -25.69 -16.85
N ILE A 564 2.48 -25.15 -17.15
CA ILE A 564 1.89 -24.06 -16.37
C ILE A 564 0.50 -24.41 -15.85
N SER A 565 0.30 -24.19 -14.55
CA SER A 565 -1.00 -24.32 -13.89
C SER A 565 -1.91 -23.13 -14.23
N PRO A 566 -3.21 -23.21 -13.91
CA PRO A 566 -4.12 -22.09 -14.15
C PRO A 566 -3.89 -20.89 -13.21
N THR A 567 -3.36 -21.13 -12.01
CA THR A 567 -3.01 -20.11 -10.99
C THR A 567 -1.69 -19.40 -11.28
N ALA A 568 -0.69 -20.10 -11.83
CA ALA A 568 0.67 -19.59 -11.97
C ALA A 568 0.75 -18.25 -12.72
N PHE A 569 1.58 -17.33 -12.22
CA PHE A 569 1.91 -16.09 -12.92
C PHE A 569 2.83 -16.37 -14.11
N PHE A 570 2.59 -15.69 -15.23
CA PHE A 570 3.44 -15.73 -16.42
C PHE A 570 3.26 -14.45 -17.21
N GLN A 571 4.32 -14.00 -17.88
CA GLN A 571 4.29 -12.78 -18.67
C GLN A 571 3.21 -12.87 -19.75
N LEU A 572 2.31 -11.88 -19.80
CA LEU A 572 1.16 -11.91 -20.71
C LEU A 572 1.58 -11.78 -22.19
N ASN A 573 2.73 -11.14 -22.46
CA ASN A 573 3.29 -10.94 -23.79
C ASN A 573 4.62 -11.73 -23.90
N THR A 574 4.55 -13.00 -24.28
CA THR A 574 5.73 -13.89 -24.34
C THR A 574 6.80 -13.35 -25.29
N ARG A 575 6.38 -12.84 -26.47
CA ARG A 575 7.30 -12.35 -27.50
C ARG A 575 8.13 -11.18 -26.99
N GLN A 576 7.50 -10.24 -26.29
CA GLN A 576 8.19 -9.08 -25.75
C GLN A 576 8.94 -9.39 -24.44
N ALA A 577 8.51 -10.41 -23.68
CA ALA A 577 9.27 -10.91 -22.54
C ALA A 577 10.63 -11.48 -22.98
N LEU A 578 10.71 -12.17 -24.13
CA LEU A 578 11.99 -12.62 -24.68
C LEU A 578 12.93 -11.45 -25.02
N VAL A 579 12.39 -10.39 -25.62
CA VAL A 579 13.17 -9.15 -25.86
C VAL A 579 13.70 -8.57 -24.55
N LEU A 580 12.88 -8.57 -23.49
CA LEU A 580 13.31 -8.14 -22.16
C LEU A 580 14.44 -9.00 -21.60
N TYR A 581 14.36 -10.33 -21.76
CA TYR A 581 15.40 -11.24 -21.30
C TYR A 581 16.69 -11.10 -22.10
N ASP A 582 16.61 -10.84 -23.40
CA ASP A 582 17.78 -10.56 -24.23
C ASP A 582 18.49 -9.26 -23.80
N GLU A 583 17.74 -8.23 -23.37
CA GLU A 583 18.32 -7.01 -22.79
C GLU A 583 18.96 -7.26 -21.41
N ILE A 584 18.42 -8.17 -20.60
CA ILE A 584 19.08 -8.62 -19.36
C ILE A 584 20.42 -9.28 -19.70
N ILE A 585 20.46 -10.20 -20.67
CA ILE A 585 21.68 -10.89 -21.09
C ILE A 585 22.73 -9.88 -21.58
N LYS A 586 22.33 -8.92 -22.42
CA LYS A 586 23.22 -7.85 -22.92
C LYS A 586 23.77 -6.99 -21.78
N ALA A 587 22.94 -6.62 -20.81
CA ALA A 587 23.36 -5.83 -19.65
C ALA A 587 24.29 -6.63 -18.71
N ALA A 588 24.05 -7.93 -18.58
CA ALA A 588 24.84 -8.81 -17.74
C ALA A 588 26.23 -9.10 -18.33
N ASP A 589 26.34 -9.18 -19.66
CA ASP A 589 27.57 -9.52 -20.39
C ASP A 589 28.24 -10.81 -19.88
N PHE A 590 27.44 -11.88 -19.75
CA PHE A 590 27.88 -13.18 -19.21
C PHE A 590 29.02 -13.81 -20.01
N LYS A 591 29.99 -14.40 -19.30
CA LYS A 591 31.16 -15.14 -19.83
C LYS A 591 31.11 -16.63 -19.54
N GLY A 592 30.13 -17.10 -18.76
CA GLY A 592 29.91 -18.52 -18.46
C GLY A 592 30.32 -18.92 -17.04
N HIS A 593 31.02 -18.06 -16.30
CA HIS A 593 31.51 -18.34 -14.94
C HIS A 593 30.72 -17.59 -13.86
N GLU A 594 29.73 -16.79 -14.25
CA GLU A 594 29.02 -15.93 -13.30
C GLU A 594 28.05 -16.73 -12.41
N LYS A 595 27.95 -16.29 -11.15
CA LYS A 595 26.89 -16.73 -10.22
C LYS A 595 25.78 -15.70 -10.20
N VAL A 596 24.58 -16.13 -10.56
CA VAL A 596 23.39 -15.26 -10.64
C VAL A 596 22.46 -15.50 -9.46
N LEU A 597 22.01 -14.40 -8.86
CA LEU A 597 20.92 -14.42 -7.89
C LEU A 597 19.71 -13.70 -8.48
N ASP A 598 18.58 -14.40 -8.62
CA ASP A 598 17.31 -13.90 -9.16
C ASP A 598 16.32 -13.70 -8.00
N LEU A 599 16.04 -12.44 -7.65
CA LEU A 599 15.09 -12.11 -6.58
C LEU A 599 13.71 -11.80 -7.17
N TYR A 600 12.68 -12.21 -6.44
CA TYR A 600 11.29 -12.18 -6.92
C TYR A 600 11.13 -13.07 -8.15
N CYS A 601 11.81 -14.22 -8.15
CA CYS A 601 12.00 -15.02 -9.36
C CYS A 601 10.71 -15.66 -9.89
N GLY A 602 9.62 -15.66 -9.10
CA GLY A 602 8.37 -16.32 -9.46
C GLY A 602 8.61 -17.78 -9.85
N ILE A 603 8.13 -18.19 -11.02
CA ILE A 603 8.34 -19.53 -11.56
C ILE A 603 9.76 -19.76 -12.16
N GLY A 604 10.71 -18.86 -11.89
CA GLY A 604 12.09 -18.96 -12.37
C GLY A 604 12.29 -18.58 -13.83
N SER A 605 11.34 -17.86 -14.44
CA SER A 605 11.35 -17.57 -15.89
C SER A 605 12.63 -16.88 -16.38
N ILE A 606 13.11 -15.86 -15.66
CA ILE A 606 14.35 -15.14 -15.99
C ILE A 606 15.54 -16.05 -15.71
N GLY A 607 15.73 -16.48 -14.46
CA GLY A 607 16.86 -17.32 -14.04
C GLY A 607 17.06 -18.59 -14.88
N LEU A 608 15.99 -19.30 -15.25
CA LEU A 608 16.08 -20.50 -16.09
C LEU A 608 16.46 -20.17 -17.53
N TYR A 609 15.91 -19.10 -18.10
CA TYR A 609 16.23 -18.69 -19.47
C TYR A 609 17.72 -18.39 -19.67
N LEU A 610 18.37 -17.85 -18.65
CA LEU A 610 19.80 -17.53 -18.66
C LEU A 610 20.71 -18.64 -18.07
N ALA A 611 20.16 -19.74 -17.55
CA ALA A 611 20.93 -20.78 -16.87
C ALA A 611 22.01 -21.41 -17.74
N HIS A 612 21.78 -21.53 -19.06
CA HIS A 612 22.76 -22.07 -20.00
C HIS A 612 23.96 -21.15 -20.29
N LEU A 613 23.95 -19.91 -19.77
CA LEU A 613 24.99 -18.89 -20.00
C LEU A 613 25.87 -18.64 -18.78
N VAL A 614 25.62 -19.33 -17.65
CA VAL A 614 26.20 -18.98 -16.34
C VAL A 614 26.60 -20.23 -15.55
N GLU A 615 27.43 -20.06 -14.51
CA GLU A 615 27.89 -21.18 -13.67
C GLU A 615 26.77 -21.71 -12.77
N GLU A 616 26.08 -20.81 -12.06
CA GLU A 616 25.02 -21.16 -11.10
C GLU A 616 23.94 -20.08 -11.08
N VAL A 617 22.67 -20.50 -10.97
CA VAL A 617 21.52 -19.63 -10.72
C VAL A 617 20.89 -19.99 -9.38
N ARG A 618 20.65 -18.99 -8.53
CA ARG A 618 19.80 -19.11 -7.34
C ARG A 618 18.60 -18.19 -7.45
N GLY A 619 17.40 -18.70 -7.25
CA GLY A 619 16.16 -17.91 -7.27
C GLY A 619 15.49 -17.86 -5.90
N ILE A 620 14.98 -16.69 -5.49
CA ILE A 620 14.19 -16.55 -4.26
C ILE A 620 12.84 -15.90 -4.56
N ASP A 621 11.77 -16.54 -4.09
CA ASP A 621 10.40 -16.02 -4.13
C ASP A 621 9.69 -16.36 -2.82
N ASN A 622 8.69 -15.57 -2.43
CA ASN A 622 7.95 -15.83 -1.18
C ASN A 622 6.80 -16.83 -1.37
N ASN A 623 6.44 -17.16 -2.61
CA ASN A 623 5.37 -18.09 -2.90
C ASN A 623 5.92 -19.52 -3.14
N GLU A 624 5.57 -20.45 -2.25
CA GLU A 624 6.00 -21.84 -2.35
C GLU A 624 5.54 -22.55 -3.63
N GLU A 625 4.34 -22.22 -4.16
CA GLU A 625 3.83 -22.81 -5.39
C GLU A 625 4.66 -22.38 -6.60
N ASN A 626 5.05 -21.10 -6.65
CA ASN A 626 5.97 -20.58 -7.66
C ASN A 626 7.30 -21.33 -7.66
N ILE A 627 7.86 -21.62 -6.47
CA ILE A 627 9.15 -22.33 -6.33
C ILE A 627 9.04 -23.80 -6.74
N LYS A 628 7.91 -24.46 -6.43
CA LYS A 628 7.61 -25.82 -6.94
C LYS A 628 7.53 -25.81 -8.46
N ASP A 629 6.87 -24.82 -9.05
CA ASP A 629 6.79 -24.66 -10.49
C ASP A 629 8.16 -24.35 -11.12
N ALA A 630 8.98 -23.51 -10.50
CA ALA A 630 10.35 -23.23 -10.93
C ALA A 630 11.23 -24.48 -10.94
N THR A 631 11.12 -25.33 -9.91
CA THR A 631 11.87 -26.58 -9.80
C THR A 631 11.43 -27.58 -10.87
N ASN A 632 10.12 -27.68 -11.13
CA ASN A 632 9.59 -28.50 -12.23
C ASN A 632 10.03 -27.97 -13.59
N PHE A 633 10.02 -26.64 -13.77
CA PHE A 633 10.45 -26.00 -15.00
C PHE A 633 11.94 -26.26 -15.28
N ALA A 634 12.80 -26.20 -14.25
CA ALA A 634 14.19 -26.60 -14.36
C ALA A 634 14.34 -28.07 -14.80
N SER A 635 13.61 -28.98 -14.13
CA SER A 635 13.65 -30.42 -14.38
C SER A 635 13.21 -30.79 -15.80
N ILE A 636 12.15 -30.17 -16.32
CA ILE A 636 11.63 -30.41 -17.69
C ILE A 636 12.67 -30.04 -18.78
N ASN A 637 13.63 -29.16 -18.46
CA ASN A 637 14.66 -28.72 -19.38
C ASN A 637 16.06 -29.26 -19.02
N ASP A 638 16.14 -30.23 -18.12
CA ASP A 638 17.41 -30.83 -17.66
C ASP A 638 18.41 -29.78 -17.11
N ILE A 639 17.91 -28.69 -16.52
CA ILE A 639 18.73 -27.61 -15.95
C ILE A 639 19.16 -27.98 -14.54
N GLN A 640 20.43 -28.35 -14.36
CA GLN A 640 20.98 -28.79 -13.08
C GLN A 640 21.68 -27.69 -12.27
N ASN A 641 22.06 -26.59 -12.92
CA ASN A 641 22.79 -25.48 -12.31
C ASN A 641 21.87 -24.38 -11.74
N ALA A 642 20.57 -24.64 -11.58
CA ALA A 642 19.61 -23.70 -11.01
C ALA A 642 18.97 -24.24 -9.71
N LYS A 643 18.91 -23.41 -8.66
CA LYS A 643 18.32 -23.76 -7.36
C LYS A 643 17.32 -22.68 -6.91
N PHE A 644 16.16 -23.09 -6.42
CA PHE A 644 15.08 -22.18 -6.03
C PHE A 644 14.72 -22.32 -4.55
N TYR A 645 14.45 -21.19 -3.89
CA TYR A 645 14.23 -21.11 -2.45
C TYR A 645 12.95 -20.32 -2.15
N SER A 646 12.08 -20.90 -1.30
CA SER A 646 10.88 -20.23 -0.83
C SER A 646 11.13 -19.49 0.48
N GLY A 647 10.76 -18.22 0.55
CA GLY A 647 10.70 -17.45 1.80
C GLY A 647 11.03 -15.96 1.63
N GLU A 648 11.24 -15.27 2.75
CA GLU A 648 11.64 -13.87 2.73
C GLU A 648 13.06 -13.71 2.14
N ILE A 649 13.22 -12.73 1.24
CA ILE A 649 14.48 -12.48 0.53
C ILE A 649 15.63 -12.17 1.48
N LEU A 650 15.42 -11.29 2.46
CA LEU A 650 16.50 -10.76 3.29
C LEU A 650 17.18 -11.83 4.16
N PRO A 651 16.46 -12.75 4.84
CA PRO A 651 17.08 -13.90 5.50
C PRO A 651 17.98 -14.75 4.60
N PHE A 652 17.56 -15.02 3.35
CA PHE A 652 18.38 -15.78 2.40
C PHE A 652 19.61 -15.02 1.96
N LEU A 653 19.53 -13.70 1.76
CA LEU A 653 20.69 -12.85 1.45
C LEU A 653 21.76 -12.97 2.55
N TYR A 654 21.37 -12.84 3.82
CA TYR A 654 22.31 -13.02 4.94
C TYR A 654 22.83 -14.46 5.07
N LYS A 655 21.99 -15.46 4.79
CA LYS A 655 22.39 -16.87 4.80
C LYS A 655 23.48 -17.13 3.75
N PHE A 656 23.25 -16.72 2.51
CA PHE A 656 24.20 -16.91 1.42
C PHE A 656 25.51 -16.17 1.66
N GLU A 657 25.46 -14.95 2.19
CA GLU A 657 26.66 -14.21 2.58
C GLU A 657 27.49 -14.95 3.64
N LYS A 658 26.84 -15.55 4.66
CA LYS A 658 27.52 -16.38 5.68
C LYS A 658 28.12 -17.65 5.10
N GLU A 659 27.47 -18.24 4.08
CA GLU A 659 27.96 -19.40 3.34
C GLU A 659 29.07 -19.04 2.34
N GLY A 660 29.47 -17.77 2.25
CA GLY A 660 30.49 -17.29 1.31
C GLY A 660 30.01 -17.16 -0.14
N PHE A 661 28.71 -17.28 -0.39
CA PHE A 661 28.12 -17.04 -1.71
C PHE A 661 27.87 -15.55 -1.90
N ILE A 662 28.59 -14.95 -2.86
CA ILE A 662 28.38 -13.58 -3.32
C ILE A 662 28.06 -13.67 -4.81
N PRO A 663 26.86 -13.26 -5.26
CA PRO A 663 26.53 -13.31 -6.68
C PRO A 663 27.34 -12.26 -7.46
N ASP A 664 27.78 -12.64 -8.66
CA ASP A 664 28.40 -11.72 -9.61
C ASP A 664 27.36 -10.78 -10.21
N VAL A 665 26.15 -11.31 -10.46
CA VAL A 665 25.01 -10.57 -11.00
C VAL A 665 23.77 -10.82 -10.15
N LEU A 666 23.18 -9.75 -9.64
CA LEU A 666 21.88 -9.76 -9.00
C LEU A 666 20.82 -9.29 -9.99
N ILE A 667 19.78 -10.09 -10.22
CA ILE A 667 18.59 -9.70 -10.97
C ILE A 667 17.45 -9.46 -9.98
N VAL A 668 16.72 -8.38 -10.16
CA VAL A 668 15.52 -8.07 -9.36
C VAL A 668 14.36 -7.69 -10.27
N ASP A 669 13.22 -8.35 -10.11
CA ASP A 669 11.94 -8.01 -10.77
C ASP A 669 10.82 -7.82 -9.72
N PRO A 670 10.90 -6.75 -8.89
CA PRO A 670 9.98 -6.56 -7.78
C PRO A 670 8.55 -6.21 -8.25
N PRO A 671 7.53 -6.42 -7.39
CA PRO A 671 6.17 -5.97 -7.65
C PRO A 671 6.09 -4.44 -7.84
N ARG A 672 4.94 -3.92 -8.33
CA ARG A 672 4.73 -2.47 -8.63
C ARG A 672 5.13 -1.49 -7.54
N ARG A 673 5.15 -1.93 -6.26
CA ARG A 673 5.60 -1.14 -5.09
C ARG A 673 7.13 -0.92 -5.02
N GLY A 674 7.91 -1.67 -5.81
CA GLY A 674 9.37 -1.70 -5.78
C GLY A 674 9.94 -2.63 -4.71
N MET A 675 11.25 -2.55 -4.49
CA MET A 675 11.96 -3.28 -3.45
C MET A 675 11.69 -2.70 -2.06
N GLU A 676 11.71 -3.57 -1.06
CA GLU A 676 11.60 -3.17 0.34
C GLU A 676 12.86 -2.43 0.80
N LEU A 677 12.68 -1.46 1.70
CA LEU A 677 13.78 -0.61 2.18
C LEU A 677 14.89 -1.41 2.89
N SER A 678 14.52 -2.50 3.55
CA SER A 678 15.45 -3.42 4.20
C SER A 678 16.41 -4.09 3.20
N ILE A 679 15.88 -4.55 2.05
CA ILE A 679 16.66 -5.12 0.94
C ILE A 679 17.55 -4.04 0.32
N LEU A 680 17.00 -2.85 0.04
CA LEU A 680 17.78 -1.72 -0.48
C LEU A 680 18.95 -1.36 0.44
N ASN A 681 18.73 -1.32 1.75
CA ASN A 681 19.77 -1.03 2.75
C ASN A 681 20.83 -2.14 2.83
N TYR A 682 20.44 -3.40 2.65
CA TYR A 682 21.36 -4.52 2.54
C TYR A 682 22.28 -4.34 1.31
N LEU A 683 21.71 -4.05 0.13
CA LEU A 683 22.46 -3.93 -1.12
C LEU A 683 23.52 -2.81 -1.08
N GLN A 684 23.27 -1.71 -0.37
CA GLN A 684 24.28 -0.65 -0.14
C GLN A 684 25.56 -1.20 0.48
N LYS A 685 25.41 -2.13 1.43
CA LYS A 685 26.51 -2.68 2.21
C LYS A 685 27.08 -3.97 1.62
N SER A 686 26.34 -4.63 0.73
CA SER A 686 26.75 -5.90 0.13
C SER A 686 27.98 -5.76 -0.77
N LYS A 687 28.64 -6.88 -1.09
CA LYS A 687 29.78 -6.92 -2.03
C LYS A 687 29.36 -7.17 -3.48
N ILE A 688 28.05 -7.12 -3.78
CA ILE A 688 27.51 -7.41 -5.09
C ILE A 688 27.97 -6.35 -6.09
N LYS A 689 28.56 -6.77 -7.20
CA LYS A 689 29.18 -5.86 -8.18
C LYS A 689 28.18 -5.34 -9.19
N LYS A 690 27.23 -6.16 -9.64
CA LYS A 690 26.30 -5.84 -10.71
C LYS A 690 24.86 -6.12 -10.28
N ILE A 691 23.97 -5.15 -10.54
CA ILE A 691 22.52 -5.28 -10.33
C ILE A 691 21.82 -4.98 -11.65
N ILE A 692 20.94 -5.89 -12.07
CA ILE A 692 20.00 -5.69 -13.16
C ILE A 692 18.61 -5.55 -12.56
N TYR A 693 18.05 -4.36 -12.63
CA TYR A 693 16.73 -4.04 -12.10
C TYR A 693 15.72 -4.02 -13.24
N VAL A 694 14.75 -4.93 -13.20
CA VAL A 694 13.56 -4.97 -14.07
C VAL A 694 12.40 -4.28 -13.35
N SER A 695 11.66 -3.39 -14.02
CA SER A 695 10.52 -2.71 -13.39
C SER A 695 9.44 -2.27 -14.34
N CYS A 696 8.20 -2.51 -13.91
CA CYS A 696 6.96 -2.06 -14.54
C CYS A 696 6.46 -0.68 -14.07
N ASN A 697 7.19 0.00 -13.17
CA ASN A 697 6.78 1.28 -12.60
C ASN A 697 7.94 2.28 -12.54
N PRO A 698 7.97 3.28 -13.45
CA PRO A 698 9.02 4.29 -13.49
C PRO A 698 9.25 5.04 -12.18
N SER A 699 8.18 5.33 -11.43
CA SER A 699 8.28 6.14 -10.21
C SER A 699 8.94 5.39 -9.06
N THR A 700 8.56 4.12 -8.83
CA THR A 700 9.15 3.30 -7.76
C THR A 700 10.55 2.85 -8.13
N LEU A 701 10.79 2.49 -9.40
CA LEU A 701 12.12 2.24 -9.96
C LEU A 701 13.06 3.39 -9.62
N THR A 702 12.72 4.60 -10.04
CA THR A 702 13.62 5.76 -9.87
C THR A 702 13.92 6.04 -8.40
N LYS A 703 12.94 5.91 -7.50
CA LYS A 703 13.16 6.08 -6.04
C LYS A 703 14.11 5.02 -5.48
N ASN A 704 14.02 3.78 -5.95
CA ASN A 704 14.93 2.71 -5.55
C ASN A 704 16.35 2.93 -6.09
N LEU A 705 16.47 3.34 -7.36
CA LEU A 705 17.76 3.69 -7.96
C LEU A 705 18.42 4.88 -7.25
N ASP A 706 17.64 5.90 -6.88
CA ASP A 706 18.11 7.05 -6.11
C ASP A 706 18.65 6.62 -4.75
N HIS A 707 17.94 5.73 -4.05
CA HIS A 707 18.45 5.15 -2.81
C HIS A 707 19.79 4.47 -3.06
N LEU A 708 19.87 3.53 -4.01
CA LEU A 708 21.08 2.76 -4.36
C LEU A 708 22.24 3.60 -4.90
N SER A 709 22.01 4.84 -5.31
CA SER A 709 23.03 5.73 -5.91
C SER A 709 24.24 6.02 -5.01
N ARG A 710 24.16 5.73 -3.71
CA ARG A 710 25.27 5.88 -2.75
C ARG A 710 26.41 4.91 -3.05
N SER A 711 26.08 3.64 -3.30
CA SER A 711 27.08 2.57 -3.53
C SER A 711 27.12 2.06 -4.97
N TYR A 712 26.12 2.40 -5.79
CA TYR A 712 26.05 1.99 -7.19
C TYR A 712 25.93 3.20 -8.12
N GLU A 713 26.44 3.07 -9.33
CA GLU A 713 26.19 3.96 -10.45
C GLU A 713 25.28 3.29 -11.48
N ILE A 714 24.48 4.09 -12.19
CA ILE A 714 23.61 3.59 -13.27
C ILE A 714 24.40 3.62 -14.57
N ASN A 715 24.61 2.45 -15.18
CA ASN A 715 25.33 2.33 -16.44
C ASN A 715 24.37 2.50 -17.63
N SER A 716 23.24 1.80 -17.63
CA SER A 716 22.26 1.87 -18.73
C SER A 716 20.82 1.74 -18.26
N VAL A 717 19.92 2.39 -18.99
CA VAL A 717 18.47 2.36 -18.79
C VAL A 717 17.81 2.06 -20.14
N VAL A 718 17.14 0.90 -20.22
CA VAL A 718 16.51 0.39 -21.45
C VAL A 718 15.00 0.21 -21.24
N PRO A 719 14.17 1.15 -21.71
CA PRO A 719 12.72 0.99 -21.66
C PRO A 719 12.21 0.03 -22.75
N ILE A 720 11.22 -0.78 -22.42
CA ILE A 720 10.64 -1.82 -23.29
C ILE A 720 9.12 -1.74 -23.24
N ASP A 721 8.49 -1.78 -24.41
CA ASP A 721 7.03 -1.75 -24.53
C ASP A 721 6.40 -3.13 -24.39
N LEU A 722 6.32 -3.64 -23.15
CA LEU A 722 5.72 -4.95 -22.87
C LEU A 722 4.21 -4.99 -23.18
N PHE A 723 3.53 -3.84 -23.08
CA PHE A 723 2.08 -3.72 -23.26
C PHE A 723 1.72 -2.55 -24.18
N PRO A 724 1.82 -2.74 -25.52
CA PRO A 724 1.38 -1.77 -26.52
C PRO A 724 -0.05 -1.29 -26.28
N ASN A 725 -0.37 -0.06 -26.69
CA ASN A 725 -1.69 0.60 -26.52
C ASN A 725 -2.12 0.91 -25.07
N THR A 726 -1.38 0.44 -24.07
CA THR A 726 -1.56 0.80 -22.64
C THR A 726 -0.52 1.84 -22.20
N PRO A 727 -0.67 2.54 -21.07
CA PRO A 727 0.35 3.45 -20.55
C PRO A 727 1.52 2.76 -19.85
N HIS A 728 1.50 1.43 -19.70
CA HIS A 728 2.52 0.71 -18.95
C HIS A 728 3.90 0.78 -19.63
N VAL A 729 4.93 0.91 -18.80
CA VAL A 729 6.33 0.99 -19.20
C VAL A 729 7.11 -0.05 -18.40
N GLU A 730 7.77 -0.96 -19.11
CA GLU A 730 8.75 -1.87 -18.55
C GLU A 730 10.16 -1.31 -18.77
N CYS A 731 11.09 -1.58 -17.87
CA CYS A 731 12.46 -1.07 -18.00
C CYS A 731 13.47 -2.05 -17.41
N VAL A 732 14.61 -2.21 -18.10
CA VAL A 732 15.80 -2.91 -17.60
C VAL A 732 16.87 -1.87 -17.28
N VAL A 733 17.41 -1.89 -16.07
CA VAL A 733 18.45 -0.96 -15.60
C VAL A 733 19.66 -1.73 -15.13
N LEU A 734 20.82 -1.40 -15.69
CA LEU A 734 22.11 -1.92 -15.24
C LEU A 734 22.71 -0.94 -14.23
N MET A 735 23.07 -1.46 -13.06
CA MET A 735 23.87 -0.74 -12.07
C MET A 735 25.14 -1.51 -11.75
N SER A 736 26.24 -0.77 -11.60
CA SER A 736 27.53 -1.29 -11.16
C SER A 736 27.94 -0.64 -9.86
N ARG A 737 28.62 -1.41 -9.00
CA ARG A 737 29.16 -0.89 -7.74
C ARG A 737 30.28 0.11 -8.03
N LYS A 738 30.31 1.20 -7.27
CA LYS A 738 31.32 2.27 -7.35
C LYS A 738 32.67 1.88 -6.78
#